data_AF-A0A8H6Y7Z1-F1
#
_entry.id   AF-A0A8H6Y7Z1-F1
#
_cell.length_a   1.000
_cell.length_b   1.000
_cell.length_c   1.000
_cell.angle_alpha   90.00
_cell.angle_beta   90.00
_cell.angle_gamma   90.00
#
_symmetry.space_group_name_H-M   'P 1'
#
loop_
_entity.id
_entity.type
_entity.pdbx_description
1 polymer ?
#
loop_
_entity_poly.entity_id
_entity_poly.type
_entity_poly.pdbx_seq_one_letter_code
_entity_poly.pdbx_strand_id
1 'polypeptide(L)'
;MTTSTILLVFCAVFACVFLKSTLGRKRYPPGPPSQPILGVARIHPKTEFWKTYAEWGRKYGHRGVNGSLISFHILGRRMVVLNSAADAANLLTKRSAIYSDRPFPPMAGTLMRREKSIFYISYNERFKMYRKLMHCSFNASAAQMYWEIQDREARILVVNIVKFPEKLVEHLRRNAAAVIMRIAYGYPVTQNDDHFIVTAEEHMRIGSVVGAPGKWLVDSLPFLRFLPEWFPGAGFKRKARRWSEEIYSQFVEPHTWVKQQMAAGTAVPSFTSALLKPSDGTPADAETEDLVLWAAGGLYAAGADTTVSATTTFFFAMMMYPAVQKRAQAEVDVFFARENRLPTLHDQEAFPYLACVIKEVLRWVPAAPIGVFHCTSQPDTYKDFLIPAKTTVIANIWAMMHDEEVYPDPFVFSPEKFMGSNPQPDPRECAFGFGRRICAGQNVAETTLWIQLALSLLTVNISKAVDENGKTIEPEIAFTTAIVSHVKPFPYQITPRAEAALALCRDFGVYMNDVTKKFHRDPEDAPDLSEADFMARKNVIEQVDRWSEGQPEGIDKEWPPILYLYEVVKASAKREAGKRDWGHLVFTDLTTMRFLLVMIFPEECNCGNFSHHDYDSLTKYQADRFMSLATYLYHTENKPAWVRGTYVTKSNGFTLDPQFLQTLEPPTNKGGKIFHVTADTFVPSLLSNELESIDTLLKQSGKSVPKAVRYQVLGSKETRPDVSGVWKAKNPRQCAQCEKISTKDLMLCSRCRLIHYCGREWFVSPISFFFFNFDDAQDHARLSQRLAWPTHKLVCKKADEE
;
A
#
# COMPACT_ATOMS: atom_id res chain seq x y z
N MET A 1 26.62 45.73 -28.50
CA MET A 1 25.83 46.61 -27.63
C MET A 1 26.71 47.02 -26.47
N THR A 2 26.94 48.32 -26.30
CA THR A 2 27.80 48.86 -25.23
C THR A 2 27.10 48.71 -23.88
N THR A 3 27.86 48.52 -22.80
CA THR A 3 27.33 48.42 -21.41
C THR A 3 26.40 49.60 -21.06
N SER A 4 26.63 50.78 -21.63
CA SER A 4 25.77 51.96 -21.46
C SER A 4 24.39 51.83 -22.11
N THR A 5 24.26 51.14 -23.26
CA THR A 5 22.94 50.92 -23.89
C THR A 5 22.10 49.93 -23.09
N ILE A 6 22.72 48.92 -22.48
CA ILE A 6 22.03 47.97 -21.60
C ILE A 6 21.55 48.69 -20.33
N LEU A 7 22.38 49.56 -19.73
CA LEU A 7 22.03 50.31 -18.53
C LEU A 7 20.87 51.31 -18.79
N LEU A 8 20.91 52.03 -19.91
CA LEU A 8 19.84 52.96 -20.31
C LEU A 8 18.52 52.24 -20.57
N VAL A 9 18.54 51.07 -21.22
CA VAL A 9 17.34 50.24 -21.41
C VAL A 9 16.82 49.75 -20.05
N PHE A 10 17.70 49.33 -19.14
CA PHE A 10 17.30 48.90 -17.80
C PHE A 10 16.67 50.05 -17.00
N CYS A 11 17.27 51.24 -17.03
CA CYS A 11 16.73 52.45 -16.38
C CYS A 11 15.40 52.89 -17.00
N ALA A 12 15.26 52.84 -18.33
CA ALA A 12 14.02 53.19 -19.02
C ALA A 12 12.90 52.18 -18.74
N VAL A 13 13.21 50.88 -18.69
CA VAL A 13 12.26 49.84 -18.27
C VAL A 13 11.88 50.02 -16.80
N PHE A 14 12.84 50.30 -15.92
CA PHE A 14 12.58 50.56 -14.51
C PHE A 14 11.71 51.80 -14.31
N ALA A 15 12.01 52.90 -15.01
CA ALA A 15 11.22 54.12 -14.99
C ALA A 15 9.80 53.90 -15.54
N CYS A 16 9.63 53.16 -16.63
CA CYS A 16 8.32 52.80 -17.17
C CYS A 16 7.52 51.90 -16.23
N VAL A 17 8.15 50.93 -15.56
CA VAL A 17 7.51 50.07 -14.56
C VAL A 17 7.12 50.88 -13.32
N PHE A 18 7.99 51.78 -12.87
CA PHE A 18 7.74 52.68 -11.75
C PHE A 18 6.60 53.66 -12.08
N LEU A 19 6.61 54.29 -13.24
CA LEU A 19 5.56 55.22 -13.70
C LEU A 19 4.22 54.52 -13.94
N LYS A 20 4.21 53.29 -14.46
CA LYS A 20 2.98 52.46 -14.54
C LYS A 20 2.46 52.04 -13.18
N SER A 21 3.31 51.95 -12.16
CA SER A 21 2.87 51.68 -10.78
C SER A 21 2.22 52.90 -10.10
N THR A 22 2.53 54.11 -10.57
CA THR A 22 2.04 55.38 -9.99
C THR A 22 0.85 55.99 -10.74
N LEU A 23 0.66 55.70 -12.04
CA LEU A 23 -0.41 56.27 -12.86
C LEU A 23 -1.66 55.35 -12.88
N GLY A 24 -2.63 55.69 -12.03
CA GLY A 24 -3.94 55.06 -11.92
C GLY A 24 -4.02 54.03 -10.78
N ARG A 25 -4.50 54.44 -9.60
CA ARG A 25 -4.77 53.53 -8.47
C ARG A 25 -5.96 52.62 -8.82
N LYS A 26 -5.74 51.59 -9.64
CA LYS A 26 -6.65 50.44 -9.73
C LYS A 26 -6.74 49.83 -8.34
N ARG A 27 -7.93 49.84 -7.74
CA ARG A 27 -8.17 49.20 -6.43
C ARG A 27 -8.12 47.70 -6.64
N TYR A 28 -6.99 47.10 -6.32
CA TYR A 28 -6.84 45.65 -6.24
C TYR A 28 -7.28 45.16 -4.86
N PRO A 29 -7.65 43.88 -4.70
CA PRO A 29 -7.92 43.34 -3.37
C PRO A 29 -6.72 43.57 -2.44
N PRO A 30 -6.96 43.80 -1.14
CA PRO A 30 -5.89 44.12 -0.20
C PRO A 30 -4.97 42.92 0.02
N GLY A 31 -3.79 43.14 0.59
CA GLY A 31 -2.86 42.05 0.87
C GLY A 31 -1.55 42.53 1.47
N PRO A 32 -0.62 41.60 1.72
CA PRO A 32 0.69 41.93 2.27
C PRO A 32 1.45 42.94 1.40
N PRO A 33 2.25 43.84 2.01
CA PRO A 33 3.12 44.76 1.29
C PRO A 33 3.99 44.01 0.26
N SER A 34 3.89 44.42 -1.00
CA SER A 34 4.58 43.78 -2.11
C SER A 34 5.72 44.64 -2.61
N GLN A 35 6.91 44.06 -2.75
CA GLN A 35 8.08 44.76 -3.32
C GLN A 35 7.93 44.92 -4.84
N PRO A 36 8.47 45.99 -5.45
CA PRO A 36 8.54 46.10 -6.90
C PRO A 36 9.21 44.85 -7.51
N ILE A 37 8.58 44.28 -8.55
CA ILE A 37 9.02 43.06 -9.28
C ILE A 37 8.91 41.77 -8.44
N LEU A 38 9.60 41.67 -7.30
CA LEU A 38 9.65 40.46 -6.47
C LEU A 38 8.30 40.14 -5.80
N GLY A 39 7.52 41.18 -5.49
CA GLY A 39 6.28 41.05 -4.74
C GLY A 39 6.52 40.49 -3.35
N VAL A 40 5.84 39.39 -3.01
CA VAL A 40 5.96 38.73 -1.70
C VAL A 40 6.94 37.55 -1.69
N ALA A 41 7.72 37.34 -2.76
CA ALA A 41 8.58 36.16 -2.92
C ALA A 41 9.51 35.89 -1.71
N ARG A 42 9.99 36.92 -1.01
CA ARG A 42 10.86 36.79 0.17
C ARG A 42 10.13 36.34 1.44
N ILE A 43 8.85 36.71 1.56
CA ILE A 43 8.01 36.39 2.72
C ILE A 43 7.02 35.26 2.40
N HIS A 44 7.12 34.66 1.21
CA HIS A 44 6.24 33.58 0.80
C HIS A 44 6.54 32.31 1.64
N PRO A 45 5.55 31.74 2.31
CA PRO A 45 5.72 30.57 3.16
C PRO A 45 6.16 29.34 2.36
N LYS A 46 7.14 28.61 2.89
CA LYS A 46 7.65 27.37 2.27
C LYS A 46 6.83 26.13 2.63
N THR A 47 6.11 26.17 3.75
CA THR A 47 5.33 25.06 4.31
C THR A 47 3.93 25.55 4.67
N GLU A 48 2.93 24.68 4.52
CA GLU A 48 1.54 24.92 4.92
C GLU A 48 1.00 26.32 4.55
N PHE A 49 1.33 26.76 3.33
CA PHE A 49 1.10 28.14 2.90
C PHE A 49 -0.38 28.58 2.94
N TRP A 50 -1.31 27.64 2.96
CA TRP A 50 -2.75 27.90 3.19
C TRP A 50 -3.04 28.54 4.56
N LYS A 51 -2.30 28.16 5.61
CA LYS A 51 -2.44 28.76 6.95
C LYS A 51 -2.01 30.22 6.93
N THR A 52 -0.86 30.50 6.31
CA THR A 52 -0.37 31.88 6.13
C THR A 52 -1.33 32.71 5.26
N TYR A 53 -1.95 32.14 4.24
CA TYR A 53 -2.95 32.86 3.45
C TYR A 53 -4.22 33.17 4.26
N ALA A 54 -4.63 32.29 5.17
CA ALA A 54 -5.72 32.54 6.10
C ALA A 54 -5.34 33.67 7.10
N GLU A 55 -4.13 33.65 7.64
CA GLU A 55 -3.59 34.71 8.50
C GLU A 55 -3.52 36.06 7.76
N TRP A 56 -3.06 36.06 6.51
CA TRP A 56 -3.06 37.26 5.68
C TRP A 56 -4.46 37.77 5.41
N GLY A 57 -5.45 36.87 5.27
CA GLY A 57 -6.87 37.22 5.24
C GLY A 57 -7.29 38.01 6.47
N ARG A 58 -7.05 37.45 7.66
CA ARG A 58 -7.37 38.09 8.95
C ARG A 58 -6.64 39.43 9.13
N LYS A 59 -5.38 39.52 8.71
CA LYS A 59 -4.53 40.70 8.94
C LYS A 59 -4.77 41.84 7.94
N TYR A 60 -4.91 41.52 6.65
CA TYR A 60 -4.93 42.52 5.58
C TYR A 60 -6.30 42.68 4.94
N GLY A 61 -7.25 41.78 5.18
CA GLY A 61 -8.58 41.92 4.62
C GLY A 61 -9.26 43.21 5.07
N HIS A 62 -10.10 43.76 4.20
CA HIS A 62 -10.70 45.07 4.42
C HIS A 62 -11.82 44.99 5.47
N ARG A 63 -11.92 45.99 6.37
CA ARG A 63 -12.91 46.05 7.46
C ARG A 63 -14.39 45.99 7.01
N GLY A 64 -14.69 46.22 5.73
CA GLY A 64 -16.03 46.07 5.15
C GLY A 64 -16.22 44.80 4.30
N VAL A 65 -15.20 43.95 4.18
CA VAL A 65 -15.16 42.76 3.31
C VAL A 65 -14.89 41.48 4.12
N ASN A 66 -14.90 41.56 5.46
CA ASN A 66 -14.65 40.44 6.39
C ASN A 66 -13.45 39.57 6.01
N GLY A 67 -12.25 40.13 5.85
CA GLY A 67 -11.03 39.30 5.90
C GLY A 67 -10.81 38.30 4.75
N SER A 68 -11.78 38.11 3.84
CA SER A 68 -11.91 36.87 3.08
C SER A 68 -11.23 36.87 1.71
N LEU A 69 -10.90 38.05 1.20
CA LEU A 69 -10.34 38.23 -0.15
C LEU A 69 -9.02 38.98 -0.06
N ILE A 70 -7.92 38.31 -0.46
CA ILE A 70 -6.59 38.93 -0.51
C ILE A 70 -5.95 38.82 -1.90
N SER A 71 -5.06 39.75 -2.22
CA SER A 71 -4.24 39.72 -3.44
C SER A 71 -2.78 40.05 -3.15
N PHE A 72 -1.89 39.37 -3.86
CA PHE A 72 -0.46 39.65 -3.86
C PHE A 72 0.13 39.25 -5.21
N HIS A 73 1.41 39.51 -5.44
CA HIS A 73 2.12 38.97 -6.58
C HIS A 73 3.43 38.30 -6.18
N ILE A 74 3.84 37.28 -6.94
CA ILE A 74 5.13 36.61 -6.82
C ILE A 74 5.81 36.74 -8.17
N LEU A 75 6.96 37.42 -8.22
CA LEU A 75 7.74 37.60 -9.45
C LEU A 75 6.88 38.07 -10.65
N GLY A 76 6.07 39.11 -10.43
CA GLY A 76 5.17 39.70 -11.44
C GLY A 76 3.85 38.95 -11.71
N ARG A 77 3.67 37.72 -11.21
CA ARG A 77 2.40 36.97 -11.35
C ARG A 77 1.45 37.32 -10.21
N ARG A 78 0.26 37.84 -10.56
CA ARG A 78 -0.77 38.21 -9.58
C ARG A 78 -1.57 36.99 -9.14
N MET A 79 -1.77 36.90 -7.84
CA MET A 79 -2.59 35.90 -7.17
C MET A 79 -3.71 36.58 -6.41
N VAL A 80 -4.87 35.94 -6.39
CA VAL A 80 -6.02 36.27 -5.53
C VAL A 80 -6.37 35.02 -4.75
N VAL A 81 -6.52 35.14 -3.44
CA VAL A 81 -6.90 34.03 -2.56
C VAL A 81 -8.28 34.29 -1.98
N LEU A 82 -9.13 33.27 -2.06
CA LEU A 82 -10.49 33.25 -1.53
C LEU A 82 -10.47 32.42 -0.24
N ASN A 83 -10.62 33.06 0.92
CA ASN A 83 -10.62 32.41 2.22
C ASN A 83 -12.04 32.10 2.74
N SER A 84 -13.11 32.66 2.15
CA SER A 84 -14.50 32.34 2.51
C SER A 84 -15.21 31.51 1.45
N ALA A 85 -16.09 30.61 1.90
CA ALA A 85 -16.91 29.77 1.03
C ALA A 85 -17.84 30.60 0.15
N ALA A 86 -18.39 31.70 0.68
CA ALA A 86 -19.26 32.61 -0.06
C ALA A 86 -18.55 33.28 -1.26
N ASP A 87 -17.30 33.71 -1.08
CA ASP A 87 -16.52 34.33 -2.16
C ASP A 87 -16.13 33.30 -3.23
N ALA A 88 -15.74 32.10 -2.79
CA ALA A 88 -15.47 30.98 -3.69
C ALA A 88 -16.70 30.57 -4.50
N ALA A 89 -17.86 30.41 -3.86
CA ALA A 89 -19.11 30.11 -4.55
C ALA A 89 -19.51 31.22 -5.55
N ASN A 90 -19.32 32.50 -5.19
CA ASN A 90 -19.64 33.59 -6.11
C ASN A 90 -18.73 33.60 -7.35
N LEU A 91 -17.42 33.53 -7.16
CA LEU A 91 -16.47 33.67 -8.25
C LEU A 91 -16.30 32.37 -9.05
N LEU A 92 -16.12 31.24 -8.38
CA LEU A 92 -15.78 29.97 -9.04
C LEU A 92 -17.02 29.20 -9.53
N THR A 93 -18.17 29.36 -8.88
CA THR A 93 -19.43 28.72 -9.28
C THR A 93 -20.33 29.68 -10.07
N LYS A 94 -20.79 30.80 -9.48
CA LYS A 94 -21.74 31.70 -10.16
C LYS A 94 -21.12 32.41 -11.36
N ARG A 95 -19.84 32.79 -11.28
CA ARG A 95 -19.08 33.44 -12.37
C ARG A 95 -18.13 32.47 -13.08
N SER A 96 -18.43 31.16 -13.08
CA SER A 96 -17.52 30.13 -13.59
C SER A 96 -17.05 30.37 -15.04
N ALA A 97 -17.81 31.06 -15.88
CA ALA A 97 -17.40 31.41 -17.25
C ALA A 97 -16.09 32.23 -17.30
N ILE A 98 -15.82 33.04 -16.28
CA ILE A 98 -14.62 33.86 -16.15
C ILE A 98 -13.51 33.09 -15.42
N TYR A 99 -13.86 32.31 -14.40
CA TYR A 99 -12.91 31.72 -13.44
C TYR A 99 -12.57 30.24 -13.67
N SER A 100 -12.97 29.63 -14.80
CA SER A 100 -12.71 28.20 -15.07
C SER A 100 -11.40 27.91 -15.83
N ASP A 101 -10.64 28.93 -16.21
CA ASP A 101 -9.35 28.73 -16.89
C ASP A 101 -8.29 28.21 -15.89
N ARG A 102 -7.15 27.73 -16.39
CA ARG A 102 -6.03 27.27 -15.55
C ARG A 102 -4.80 28.18 -15.76
N PRO A 103 -3.98 28.41 -14.72
CA PRO A 103 -2.69 29.03 -14.93
C PRO A 103 -1.84 28.07 -15.78
N PHE A 104 -1.11 28.61 -16.75
CA PHE A 104 -0.24 27.83 -17.62
C PHE A 104 1.22 28.01 -17.20
N PRO A 105 1.77 27.19 -16.30
CA PRO A 105 3.19 27.24 -15.94
C PRO A 105 4.05 26.65 -17.06
N PRO A 106 4.98 27.42 -17.69
CA PRO A 106 5.96 26.90 -18.65
C PRO A 106 6.66 25.60 -18.27
N MET A 107 6.98 25.40 -16.98
CA MET A 107 7.63 24.18 -16.50
C MET A 107 6.73 22.95 -16.70
N ALA A 108 5.54 22.95 -16.10
CA ALA A 108 4.63 21.81 -16.15
C ALA A 108 3.95 21.66 -17.53
N GLY A 109 3.55 22.79 -18.14
CA GLY A 109 2.87 22.81 -19.43
C GLY A 109 3.84 22.50 -20.57
N THR A 110 4.60 23.51 -21.01
CA THR A 110 5.41 23.41 -22.24
C THR A 110 6.58 22.44 -22.13
N LEU A 111 7.37 22.50 -21.05
CA LEU A 111 8.61 21.72 -20.97
C LEU A 111 8.37 20.23 -20.65
N MET A 112 7.31 19.95 -19.88
CA MET A 112 6.90 18.59 -19.55
C MET A 112 5.74 18.06 -20.41
N ARG A 113 5.31 18.82 -21.43
CA ARG A 113 4.25 18.44 -22.39
C ARG A 113 2.93 18.03 -21.73
N ARG A 114 2.54 18.72 -20.65
CA ARG A 114 1.30 18.42 -19.90
C ARG A 114 0.12 19.34 -20.26
N GLU A 115 0.18 20.09 -21.37
CA GLU A 115 -0.93 20.96 -21.79
C GLU A 115 -2.27 20.21 -21.98
N LYS A 116 -2.21 18.92 -22.35
CA LYS A 116 -3.39 18.06 -22.51
C LYS A 116 -3.88 17.44 -21.21
N SER A 117 -3.13 17.54 -20.11
CA SER A 117 -3.54 16.98 -18.82
C SER A 117 -4.77 17.71 -18.28
N ILE A 118 -5.73 16.95 -17.74
CA ILE A 118 -6.98 17.51 -17.19
C ILE A 118 -6.76 18.55 -16.08
N PHE A 119 -5.64 18.47 -15.36
CA PHE A 119 -5.29 19.40 -14.28
C PHE A 119 -4.81 20.77 -14.80
N TYR A 120 -4.17 20.81 -15.97
CA TYR A 120 -3.52 22.01 -16.53
C TYR A 120 -4.24 22.60 -17.74
N ILE A 121 -5.13 21.84 -18.40
CA ILE A 121 -5.80 22.29 -19.61
C ILE A 121 -6.68 23.52 -19.36
N SER A 122 -6.58 24.50 -20.27
CA SER A 122 -7.46 25.66 -20.29
C SER A 122 -8.93 25.29 -20.47
N TYR A 123 -9.83 26.22 -20.14
CA TYR A 123 -11.26 26.01 -20.38
C TYR A 123 -11.57 26.12 -21.88
N ASN A 124 -11.55 24.99 -22.59
CA ASN A 124 -11.77 24.87 -24.03
C ASN A 124 -12.66 23.66 -24.38
N GLU A 125 -12.90 23.40 -25.66
CA GLU A 125 -13.74 22.27 -26.12
C GLU A 125 -13.21 20.91 -25.66
N ARG A 126 -11.89 20.71 -25.67
CA ARG A 126 -11.27 19.48 -25.17
C ARG A 126 -11.56 19.24 -23.68
N PHE A 127 -11.49 20.28 -22.84
CA PHE A 127 -11.88 20.16 -21.44
C PHE A 127 -13.37 19.81 -21.27
N LYS A 128 -14.25 20.43 -22.07
CA LYS A 128 -15.68 20.09 -22.06
C LYS A 128 -15.90 18.62 -22.44
N MET A 129 -15.14 18.11 -23.40
CA MET A 129 -15.19 16.70 -23.79
C MET A 129 -14.70 15.78 -22.66
N TYR A 130 -13.59 16.09 -21.98
CA TYR A 130 -13.16 15.36 -20.79
C TYR A 130 -14.25 15.30 -19.72
N ARG A 131 -14.89 16.44 -19.43
CA ARG A 131 -15.98 16.50 -18.47
C ARG A 131 -17.19 15.68 -18.90
N LYS A 132 -17.53 15.68 -20.19
CA LYS A 132 -18.60 14.84 -20.73
C LYS A 132 -18.29 13.36 -20.52
N LEU A 133 -17.11 12.89 -20.94
CA LEU A 133 -16.68 11.50 -20.80
C LEU A 133 -16.69 11.06 -19.33
N MET A 134 -16.06 11.83 -18.44
CA MET A 134 -16.01 11.49 -17.02
C MET A 134 -17.39 11.54 -16.36
N HIS A 135 -18.23 12.53 -16.68
CA HIS A 135 -19.57 12.63 -16.11
C HIS A 135 -20.45 11.44 -16.51
N CYS A 136 -20.35 10.94 -17.74
CA CYS A 136 -21.09 9.76 -18.17
C CYS A 136 -20.72 8.51 -17.36
N SER A 137 -19.46 8.36 -16.94
CA SER A 137 -18.98 7.18 -16.22
C SER A 137 -18.94 7.32 -14.69
N PHE A 138 -18.92 8.54 -14.13
CA PHE A 138 -18.73 8.81 -12.69
C PHE A 138 -19.90 9.56 -12.02
N ASN A 139 -21.01 9.81 -12.73
CA ASN A 139 -22.23 10.30 -12.08
C ASN A 139 -22.75 9.28 -11.05
N ALA A 140 -23.67 9.69 -10.18
CA ALA A 140 -24.13 8.88 -9.06
C ALA A 140 -24.70 7.51 -9.50
N SER A 141 -25.40 7.42 -10.64
CA SER A 141 -25.92 6.16 -11.15
C SER A 141 -24.82 5.31 -11.77
N ALA A 142 -23.96 5.90 -12.60
CA ALA A 142 -22.86 5.17 -13.23
C ALA A 142 -21.85 4.64 -12.20
N ALA A 143 -21.59 5.38 -11.11
CA ALA A 143 -20.68 4.96 -10.05
C ALA A 143 -21.11 3.65 -9.36
N GLN A 144 -22.38 3.27 -9.43
CA GLN A 144 -22.89 2.00 -8.87
C GLN A 144 -22.26 0.77 -9.53
N MET A 145 -21.85 0.89 -10.81
CA MET A 145 -21.16 -0.20 -11.52
C MET A 145 -19.80 -0.56 -10.90
N TYR A 146 -19.26 0.31 -10.03
CA TYR A 146 -17.97 0.12 -9.37
C TYR A 146 -18.11 -0.38 -7.93
N TRP A 147 -19.33 -0.55 -7.41
CA TRP A 147 -19.53 -0.91 -6.01
C TRP A 147 -18.93 -2.27 -5.65
N GLU A 148 -19.09 -3.28 -6.50
CA GLU A 148 -18.47 -4.58 -6.29
C GLU A 148 -16.94 -4.51 -6.24
N ILE A 149 -16.34 -3.64 -7.06
CA ILE A 149 -14.89 -3.41 -7.05
C ILE A 149 -14.47 -2.77 -5.73
N GLN A 150 -15.20 -1.75 -5.28
CA GLN A 150 -14.90 -1.03 -4.04
C GLN A 150 -15.09 -1.93 -2.81
N ASP A 151 -16.18 -2.70 -2.76
CA ASP A 151 -16.47 -3.68 -1.70
C ASP A 151 -15.38 -4.74 -1.63
N ARG A 152 -15.02 -5.33 -2.78
CA ARG A 152 -13.94 -6.30 -2.86
C ARG A 152 -12.63 -5.73 -2.35
N GLU A 153 -12.18 -4.61 -2.90
CA GLU A 153 -10.88 -4.01 -2.53
C GLU A 153 -10.85 -3.60 -1.05
N ALA A 154 -11.96 -3.10 -0.50
CA ALA A 154 -12.05 -2.76 0.92
C ALA A 154 -11.92 -3.99 1.84
N ARG A 155 -12.40 -5.16 1.42
CA ARG A 155 -12.15 -6.43 2.14
C ARG A 155 -10.66 -6.81 2.09
N ILE A 156 -10.01 -6.65 0.93
CA ILE A 156 -8.55 -6.86 0.79
C ILE A 156 -7.79 -5.95 1.76
N LEU A 157 -8.21 -4.68 1.85
CA LEU A 157 -7.59 -3.68 2.70
C LEU A 157 -7.59 -4.10 4.18
N VAL A 158 -8.76 -4.46 4.73
CA VAL A 158 -8.86 -4.81 6.15
C VAL A 158 -8.11 -6.09 6.49
N VAL A 159 -8.11 -7.09 5.59
CA VAL A 159 -7.31 -8.32 5.76
C VAL A 159 -5.82 -7.99 5.80
N ASN A 160 -5.35 -7.13 4.89
CA ASN A 160 -3.95 -6.75 4.83
C ASN A 160 -3.52 -5.91 6.05
N ILE A 161 -4.39 -5.00 6.53
CA ILE A 161 -4.16 -4.21 7.75
C ILE A 161 -4.02 -5.14 8.97
N VAL A 162 -4.88 -6.15 9.10
CA VAL A 162 -4.79 -7.10 10.22
C VAL A 162 -3.50 -7.92 10.17
N LYS A 163 -3.10 -8.35 8.97
CA LYS A 163 -1.94 -9.22 8.79
C LYS A 163 -0.61 -8.49 8.98
N PHE A 164 -0.52 -7.26 8.48
CA PHE A 164 0.70 -6.44 8.54
C PHE A 164 0.32 -5.02 9.02
N PRO A 165 -0.07 -4.87 10.29
CA PRO A 165 -0.57 -3.60 10.82
C PRO A 165 0.45 -2.47 10.70
N GLU A 166 1.75 -2.76 10.79
CA GLU A 166 2.84 -1.79 10.67
C GLU A 166 2.94 -1.13 9.29
N LYS A 167 2.29 -1.70 8.28
CA LYS A 167 2.28 -1.24 6.88
C LYS A 167 1.00 -0.50 6.49
N LEU A 168 0.27 0.10 7.45
CA LEU A 168 -1.02 0.78 7.20
C LEU A 168 -1.03 1.65 5.94
N VAL A 169 -0.09 2.60 5.82
CA VAL A 169 -0.07 3.56 4.69
C VAL A 169 0.18 2.86 3.36
N GLU A 170 1.02 1.82 3.32
CA GLU A 170 1.25 1.01 2.12
C GLU A 170 -0.04 0.32 1.67
N HIS A 171 -0.80 -0.26 2.61
CA HIS A 171 -2.08 -0.91 2.29
C HIS A 171 -3.13 0.09 1.80
N LEU A 172 -3.18 1.29 2.40
CA LEU A 172 -4.08 2.36 1.95
C LEU A 172 -3.75 2.83 0.52
N ARG A 173 -2.46 2.99 0.20
CA ARG A 173 -2.00 3.33 -1.15
C ARG A 173 -2.33 2.24 -2.15
N ARG A 174 -2.01 1.00 -1.82
CA ARG A 174 -2.30 -0.16 -2.66
C ARG A 174 -3.80 -0.27 -2.94
N ASN A 175 -4.65 -0.13 -1.92
CA ASN A 175 -6.10 -0.18 -2.11
C ASN A 175 -6.60 0.97 -3.01
N ALA A 176 -6.17 2.22 -2.77
CA ALA A 176 -6.58 3.36 -3.59
C ALA A 176 -6.17 3.18 -5.05
N ALA A 177 -4.93 2.73 -5.29
CA ALA A 177 -4.43 2.41 -6.62
C ALA A 177 -5.20 1.24 -7.26
N ALA A 178 -5.47 0.16 -6.53
CA ALA A 178 -6.20 -1.01 -7.03
C ALA A 178 -7.62 -0.67 -7.48
N VAL A 179 -8.36 0.11 -6.67
CA VAL A 179 -9.71 0.57 -7.01
C VAL A 179 -9.67 1.39 -8.31
N ILE A 180 -8.81 2.40 -8.40
CA ILE A 180 -8.82 3.28 -9.58
C ILE A 180 -8.25 2.60 -10.83
N MET A 181 -7.27 1.70 -10.70
CA MET A 181 -6.72 0.93 -11.81
C MET A 181 -7.78 -0.03 -12.38
N ARG A 182 -8.57 -0.65 -11.51
CA ARG A 182 -9.69 -1.49 -11.94
C ARG A 182 -10.77 -0.67 -12.63
N ILE A 183 -11.14 0.49 -12.08
CA ILE A 183 -12.15 1.38 -12.68
C ILE A 183 -11.68 1.95 -14.02
N ALA A 184 -10.46 2.49 -14.07
CA ALA A 184 -9.95 3.22 -15.24
C ALA A 184 -9.55 2.28 -16.37
N TYR A 185 -8.95 1.13 -16.05
CA TYR A 185 -8.30 0.24 -17.01
C TYR A 185 -8.75 -1.22 -16.93
N GLY A 186 -9.51 -1.63 -15.91
CA GLY A 186 -9.85 -3.05 -15.72
C GLY A 186 -8.67 -3.88 -15.19
N TYR A 187 -7.59 -3.20 -14.77
CA TYR A 187 -6.35 -3.84 -14.37
C TYR A 187 -6.44 -4.43 -12.95
N PRO A 188 -6.15 -5.73 -12.75
CA PRO A 188 -6.14 -6.36 -11.44
C PRO A 188 -4.81 -6.11 -10.72
N VAL A 189 -4.79 -5.22 -9.73
CA VAL A 189 -3.62 -5.04 -8.85
C VAL A 189 -3.52 -6.21 -7.87
N THR A 190 -2.45 -6.99 -7.97
CA THR A 190 -2.30 -8.23 -7.19
C THR A 190 -1.34 -8.10 -6.02
N GLN A 191 -0.30 -7.27 -6.13
CA GLN A 191 0.75 -7.13 -5.11
C GLN A 191 0.91 -5.67 -4.67
N ASN A 192 1.65 -5.42 -3.58
CA ASN A 192 1.86 -4.07 -3.04
C ASN A 192 2.93 -3.27 -3.82
N ASP A 193 3.85 -3.98 -4.45
CA ASP A 193 4.94 -3.48 -5.29
C ASP A 193 4.59 -3.48 -6.79
N ASP A 194 3.30 -3.62 -7.11
CA ASP A 194 2.81 -3.54 -8.49
C ASP A 194 3.34 -2.28 -9.18
N HIS A 195 3.78 -2.42 -10.42
CA HIS A 195 4.38 -1.34 -11.20
C HIS A 195 3.49 -0.10 -11.27
N PHE A 196 2.16 -0.28 -11.34
CA PHE A 196 1.20 0.83 -11.35
C PHE A 196 0.90 1.39 -9.95
N ILE A 197 1.41 0.81 -8.87
CA ILE A 197 1.40 1.47 -7.54
C ILE A 197 2.63 2.37 -7.43
N VAL A 198 3.82 1.81 -7.68
CA VAL A 198 5.10 2.51 -7.53
C VAL A 198 5.16 3.75 -8.42
N THR A 199 4.66 3.62 -9.65
CA THR A 199 4.63 4.76 -10.59
C THR A 199 3.63 5.85 -10.18
N ALA A 200 2.52 5.51 -9.50
CA ALA A 200 1.57 6.49 -8.98
C ALA A 200 2.23 7.40 -7.93
N GLU A 201 3.00 6.81 -7.01
CA GLU A 201 3.73 7.55 -5.97
C GLU A 201 4.73 8.53 -6.58
N GLU A 202 5.49 8.07 -7.58
CA GLU A 202 6.46 8.92 -8.27
C GLU A 202 5.77 10.05 -9.07
N HIS A 203 4.60 9.78 -9.69
CA HIS A 203 3.78 10.81 -10.33
C HIS A 203 3.48 11.95 -9.35
N MET A 204 3.02 11.59 -8.15
CA MET A 204 2.60 12.55 -7.14
C MET A 204 3.78 13.34 -6.61
N ARG A 205 4.90 12.67 -6.35
CA ARG A 205 6.15 13.32 -5.94
C ARG A 205 6.61 14.36 -6.96
N ILE A 206 6.63 14.00 -8.25
CA ILE A 206 6.97 14.93 -9.34
C ILE A 206 5.95 16.08 -9.41
N GLY A 207 4.65 15.75 -9.38
CA GLY A 207 3.56 16.72 -9.43
C GLY A 207 3.64 17.77 -8.34
N SER A 208 3.91 17.36 -7.10
CA SER A 208 4.09 18.23 -5.95
C SER A 208 5.26 19.21 -6.14
N VAL A 209 6.41 18.71 -6.60
CA VAL A 209 7.60 19.56 -6.82
C VAL A 209 7.42 20.52 -8.00
N VAL A 210 6.72 20.08 -9.05
CA VAL A 210 6.45 20.89 -10.25
C VAL A 210 5.40 21.97 -9.98
N GLY A 211 4.36 21.64 -9.21
CA GLY A 211 3.27 22.56 -8.87
C GLY A 211 3.58 23.59 -7.78
N ALA A 212 4.72 23.45 -7.08
CA ALA A 212 5.10 24.34 -5.98
C ALA A 212 5.26 25.81 -6.42
N PRO A 213 4.48 26.76 -5.85
CA PRO A 213 4.57 28.18 -6.20
C PRO A 213 5.98 28.74 -6.04
N GLY A 214 6.46 29.48 -7.04
CA GLY A 214 7.77 30.14 -6.98
C GLY A 214 8.99 29.22 -7.09
N LYS A 215 8.81 27.89 -7.22
CA LYS A 215 9.91 26.92 -7.31
C LYS A 215 10.73 27.07 -8.59
N TRP A 216 10.07 27.40 -9.71
CA TRP A 216 10.70 27.43 -11.02
C TRP A 216 10.74 28.85 -11.58
N LEU A 217 11.95 29.38 -11.81
CA LEU A 217 12.13 30.70 -12.42
C LEU A 217 11.54 30.76 -13.82
N VAL A 218 11.59 29.66 -14.59
CA VAL A 218 11.00 29.60 -15.94
C VAL A 218 9.48 29.84 -15.94
N ASP A 219 8.80 29.58 -14.82
CA ASP A 219 7.39 29.93 -14.73
C ASP A 219 7.21 31.45 -14.68
N SER A 220 8.01 32.14 -13.87
CA SER A 220 7.91 33.60 -13.76
C SER A 220 8.52 34.33 -14.97
N LEU A 221 9.53 33.73 -15.60
CA LEU A 221 10.27 34.26 -16.74
C LEU A 221 10.20 33.26 -17.90
N PRO A 222 9.09 33.22 -18.66
CA PRO A 222 8.86 32.20 -19.68
C PRO A 222 9.93 32.14 -20.78
N PHE A 223 10.63 33.24 -21.06
CA PHE A 223 11.70 33.27 -22.05
C PHE A 223 12.88 32.36 -21.69
N LEU A 224 13.05 31.98 -20.42
CA LEU A 224 14.10 31.04 -20.00
C LEU A 224 13.93 29.65 -20.64
N ARG A 225 12.74 29.30 -21.13
CA ARG A 225 12.50 28.03 -21.84
C ARG A 225 13.31 27.92 -23.15
N PHE A 226 13.69 29.05 -23.73
CA PHE A 226 14.47 29.13 -24.97
C PHE A 226 15.98 28.98 -24.75
N LEU A 227 16.45 28.98 -23.50
CA LEU A 227 17.87 28.74 -23.20
C LEU A 227 18.29 27.33 -23.65
N PRO A 228 19.47 27.17 -24.27
CA PRO A 228 20.03 25.85 -24.57
C PRO A 228 20.27 25.02 -23.30
N GLU A 229 20.18 23.69 -23.39
CA GLU A 229 20.29 22.83 -22.20
C GLU A 229 21.68 22.77 -21.58
N TRP A 230 22.72 23.06 -22.37
CA TRP A 230 24.10 23.16 -21.89
C TRP A 230 24.35 24.45 -21.10
N PHE A 231 23.47 25.46 -21.20
CA PHE A 231 23.67 26.76 -20.58
C PHE A 231 23.67 26.65 -19.03
N PRO A 232 24.60 27.33 -18.33
CA PRO A 232 24.63 27.32 -16.87
C PRO A 232 23.28 27.73 -16.25
N GLY A 233 22.75 26.91 -15.34
CA GLY A 233 21.44 27.13 -14.72
C GLY A 233 20.24 26.57 -15.51
N ALA A 234 20.42 26.06 -16.74
CA ALA A 234 19.36 25.44 -17.54
C ALA A 234 19.08 23.95 -17.19
N GLY A 235 19.61 23.47 -16.06
CA GLY A 235 19.41 22.08 -15.60
C GLY A 235 17.95 21.67 -15.40
N PHE A 236 17.05 22.65 -15.21
CA PHE A 236 15.61 22.42 -15.15
C PHE A 236 15.05 21.82 -16.45
N LYS A 237 15.64 22.09 -17.62
CA LYS A 237 15.18 21.52 -18.90
C LYS A 237 15.44 20.02 -18.99
N ARG A 238 16.63 19.55 -18.58
CA ARG A 238 16.95 18.12 -18.50
C ARG A 238 16.02 17.37 -17.55
N LYS A 239 15.75 18.00 -16.40
CA LYS A 239 14.79 17.48 -15.42
C LYS A 239 13.37 17.43 -15.97
N ALA A 240 12.93 18.48 -16.67
CA ALA A 240 11.64 18.52 -17.34
C ALA A 240 11.50 17.43 -18.41
N ARG A 241 12.51 17.20 -19.25
CA ARG A 241 12.49 16.11 -20.25
C ARG A 241 12.32 14.75 -19.58
N ARG A 242 13.18 14.42 -18.61
CA ARG A 242 13.12 13.15 -17.89
C ARG A 242 11.75 12.93 -17.26
N TRP A 243 11.25 13.92 -16.52
CA TRP A 243 9.94 13.84 -15.89
C TRP A 243 8.78 13.85 -16.88
N SER A 244 8.95 14.45 -18.06
CA SER A 244 7.97 14.38 -19.15
C SER A 244 7.81 12.95 -19.65
N GLU A 245 8.94 12.25 -19.87
CA GLU A 245 8.96 10.87 -20.34
C GLU A 245 8.37 9.93 -19.28
N GLU A 246 8.80 10.07 -18.02
CA GLU A 246 8.30 9.28 -16.89
C GLU A 246 6.78 9.46 -16.71
N ILE A 247 6.26 10.70 -16.65
CA ILE A 247 4.81 10.92 -16.47
C ILE A 247 4.01 10.46 -17.70
N TYR A 248 4.55 10.64 -18.90
CA TYR A 248 3.84 10.24 -20.12
C TYR A 248 3.73 8.72 -20.22
N SER A 249 4.80 7.98 -19.86
CA SER A 249 4.78 6.52 -19.87
C SER A 249 3.72 5.97 -18.91
N GLN A 250 3.55 6.59 -17.74
CA GLN A 250 2.52 6.22 -16.77
C GLN A 250 1.08 6.35 -17.29
N PHE A 251 0.83 7.15 -18.32
CA PHE A 251 -0.50 7.24 -18.94
C PHE A 251 -0.63 6.26 -20.11
N VAL A 252 0.44 6.10 -20.89
CA VAL A 252 0.45 5.26 -22.09
C VAL A 252 0.51 3.77 -21.77
N GLU A 253 1.31 3.36 -20.80
CA GLU A 253 1.48 1.95 -20.40
C GLU A 253 0.15 1.27 -20.01
N PRO A 254 -0.65 1.80 -19.06
CA PRO A 254 -1.92 1.16 -18.72
C PRO A 254 -2.92 1.23 -19.88
N HIS A 255 -2.92 2.31 -20.66
CA HIS A 255 -3.78 2.42 -21.84
C HIS A 255 -3.44 1.37 -22.91
N THR A 256 -2.14 1.15 -23.15
CA THR A 256 -1.64 0.14 -24.08
C THR A 256 -1.99 -1.27 -23.60
N TRP A 257 -1.87 -1.52 -22.30
CA TRP A 257 -2.29 -2.78 -21.69
C TRP A 257 -3.77 -3.08 -21.96
N VAL A 258 -4.66 -2.10 -21.78
CA VAL A 258 -6.10 -2.27 -22.09
C VAL A 258 -6.30 -2.65 -23.55
N LYS A 259 -5.64 -1.96 -24.49
CA LYS A 259 -5.74 -2.26 -25.92
C LYS A 259 -5.28 -3.69 -26.23
N GLN A 260 -4.23 -4.17 -25.58
CA GLN A 260 -3.76 -5.56 -25.72
C GLN A 260 -4.80 -6.56 -25.22
N GLN A 261 -5.42 -6.32 -24.05
CA GLN A 261 -6.48 -7.19 -23.54
C GLN A 261 -7.73 -7.16 -24.43
N MET A 262 -8.07 -6.00 -25.01
CA MET A 262 -9.20 -5.87 -25.93
C MET A 262 -8.95 -6.64 -27.22
N ALA A 263 -7.73 -6.57 -27.76
CA ALA A 263 -7.32 -7.33 -28.94
C ALA A 263 -7.32 -8.85 -28.68
N ALA A 264 -6.97 -9.26 -27.46
CA ALA A 264 -7.00 -10.67 -27.03
C ALA A 264 -8.39 -11.19 -26.67
N GLY A 265 -9.42 -10.32 -26.59
CA GLY A 265 -10.77 -10.70 -26.17
C GLY A 265 -10.92 -10.97 -24.66
N THR A 266 -9.93 -10.59 -23.85
CA THR A 266 -9.86 -10.83 -22.40
C THR A 266 -10.06 -9.56 -21.56
N ALA A 267 -10.35 -8.42 -22.20
CA ALA A 267 -10.53 -7.14 -21.51
C ALA A 267 -11.72 -7.16 -20.53
N VAL A 268 -11.44 -6.76 -19.29
CA VAL A 268 -12.47 -6.46 -18.29
C VAL A 268 -13.13 -5.10 -18.61
N PRO A 269 -14.45 -4.95 -18.44
CA PRO A 269 -15.12 -3.66 -18.57
C PRO A 269 -14.50 -2.59 -17.66
N SER A 270 -14.20 -1.43 -18.23
CA SER A 270 -13.55 -0.30 -17.55
C SER A 270 -13.88 1.01 -18.27
N PHE A 271 -13.52 2.16 -17.67
CA PHE A 271 -13.64 3.46 -18.32
C PHE A 271 -12.96 3.49 -19.69
N THR A 272 -11.74 2.96 -19.80
CA THR A 272 -10.98 2.96 -21.05
C THR A 272 -11.59 2.00 -22.07
N SER A 273 -11.86 0.75 -21.70
CA SER A 273 -12.38 -0.24 -22.66
C SER A 273 -13.77 0.12 -23.17
N ALA A 274 -14.65 0.68 -22.31
CA ALA A 274 -15.99 1.12 -22.71
C ALA A 274 -15.96 2.31 -23.69
N LEU A 275 -14.98 3.21 -23.58
CA LEU A 275 -14.87 4.38 -24.46
C LEU A 275 -14.08 4.10 -25.74
N LEU A 276 -13.17 3.11 -25.75
CA LEU A 276 -12.46 2.70 -26.96
C LEU A 276 -13.29 1.82 -27.90
N LYS A 277 -14.27 1.09 -27.34
CA LYS A 277 -15.23 0.29 -28.10
C LYS A 277 -16.62 0.43 -27.46
N PRO A 278 -17.38 1.49 -27.83
CA PRO A 278 -18.73 1.69 -27.35
C PRO A 278 -19.67 0.53 -27.72
N SER A 279 -20.85 0.49 -27.09
CA SER A 279 -21.83 -0.59 -27.24
C SER A 279 -22.36 -0.78 -28.67
N ASP A 280 -22.21 0.23 -29.53
CA ASP A 280 -22.53 0.16 -30.96
C ASP A 280 -21.47 -0.58 -31.80
N GLY A 281 -20.36 -0.99 -31.18
CA GLY A 281 -19.28 -1.74 -31.80
C GLY A 281 -18.32 -0.90 -32.64
N THR A 282 -18.51 0.41 -32.73
CA THR A 282 -17.65 1.30 -33.53
C THR A 282 -16.29 1.50 -32.86
N PRO A 283 -15.15 1.34 -33.56
CA PRO A 283 -13.85 1.66 -32.97
C PRO A 283 -13.73 3.17 -32.73
N ALA A 284 -13.18 3.56 -31.59
CA ALA A 284 -12.83 4.96 -31.34
C ALA A 284 -11.83 5.49 -32.39
N ASP A 285 -12.05 6.70 -32.86
CA ASP A 285 -11.08 7.40 -33.71
C ASP A 285 -9.85 7.88 -32.90
N ALA A 286 -8.81 8.34 -33.61
CA ALA A 286 -7.56 8.75 -32.98
C ALA A 286 -7.73 9.96 -32.03
N GLU A 287 -8.70 10.84 -32.28
CA GLU A 287 -8.99 11.98 -31.41
C GLU A 287 -9.65 11.51 -30.11
N THR A 288 -10.63 10.61 -30.21
CA THR A 288 -11.30 9.99 -29.07
C THR A 288 -10.32 9.16 -28.25
N GLU A 289 -9.45 8.38 -28.88
CA GLU A 289 -8.41 7.63 -28.18
C GLU A 289 -7.48 8.55 -27.38
N ASP A 290 -6.99 9.64 -27.97
CA ASP A 290 -6.17 10.64 -27.26
C ASP A 290 -6.96 11.32 -26.13
N LEU A 291 -8.27 11.55 -26.28
CA LEU A 291 -9.11 12.06 -25.19
C LEU A 291 -9.19 11.05 -24.04
N VAL A 292 -9.45 9.78 -24.33
CA VAL A 292 -9.58 8.69 -23.36
C VAL A 292 -8.27 8.48 -22.61
N LEU A 293 -7.13 8.45 -23.31
CA LEU A 293 -5.78 8.33 -22.74
C LEU A 293 -5.55 9.35 -21.62
N TRP A 294 -5.75 10.64 -21.93
CA TRP A 294 -5.50 11.72 -20.98
C TRP A 294 -6.56 11.80 -19.87
N ALA A 295 -7.81 11.45 -20.16
CA ALA A 295 -8.88 11.40 -19.16
C ALA A 295 -8.62 10.27 -18.15
N ALA A 296 -8.35 9.05 -18.63
CA ALA A 296 -8.05 7.89 -17.79
C ALA A 296 -6.79 8.11 -16.93
N GLY A 297 -5.71 8.65 -17.52
CA GLY A 297 -4.50 8.99 -16.78
C GLY A 297 -4.73 10.05 -15.69
N GLY A 298 -5.63 11.01 -15.95
CA GLY A 298 -6.08 11.97 -14.94
C GLY A 298 -6.87 11.34 -13.79
N LEU A 299 -7.74 10.36 -14.08
CA LEU A 299 -8.49 9.60 -13.07
C LEU A 299 -7.54 8.81 -12.17
N TYR A 300 -6.60 8.06 -12.77
CA TYR A 300 -5.58 7.30 -12.05
C TYR A 300 -4.74 8.20 -11.13
N ALA A 301 -4.19 9.29 -11.67
CA ALA A 301 -3.37 10.22 -10.89
C ALA A 301 -4.13 10.86 -9.71
N ALA A 302 -5.43 11.19 -9.87
CA ALA A 302 -6.22 11.76 -8.78
C ALA A 302 -6.66 10.71 -7.74
N GLY A 303 -7.18 9.57 -8.21
CA GLY A 303 -7.78 8.55 -7.36
C GLY A 303 -6.79 7.78 -6.50
N ALA A 304 -5.54 7.64 -6.97
CA ALA A 304 -4.49 6.89 -6.27
C ALA A 304 -3.90 7.62 -5.05
N ASP A 305 -4.09 8.95 -4.90
CA ASP A 305 -3.42 9.75 -3.86
C ASP A 305 -4.40 10.47 -2.92
N THR A 306 -5.45 11.10 -3.47
CA THR A 306 -6.41 11.87 -2.66
C THR A 306 -7.20 11.01 -1.69
N THR A 307 -7.56 9.79 -2.10
CA THR A 307 -8.22 8.79 -1.25
C THR A 307 -7.31 8.36 -0.10
N VAL A 308 -6.00 8.22 -0.37
CA VAL A 308 -4.99 7.84 0.64
C VAL A 308 -4.89 8.92 1.71
N SER A 309 -4.91 10.20 1.32
CA SER A 309 -4.93 11.32 2.26
C SER A 309 -6.13 11.24 3.21
N ALA A 310 -7.33 11.03 2.66
CA ALA A 310 -8.56 10.99 3.45
C ALA A 310 -8.63 9.75 4.36
N THR A 311 -8.26 8.57 3.88
CA THR A 311 -8.22 7.36 4.72
C THR A 311 -7.15 7.43 5.80
N THR A 312 -5.95 7.93 5.48
CA THR A 312 -4.89 8.13 6.49
C THR A 312 -5.35 9.09 7.57
N THR A 313 -6.07 10.16 7.19
CA THR A 313 -6.71 11.09 8.13
C THR A 313 -7.72 10.39 9.02
N PHE A 314 -8.56 9.52 8.46
CA PHE A 314 -9.50 8.72 9.24
C PHE A 314 -8.80 7.85 10.29
N PHE A 315 -7.78 7.06 9.91
CA PHE A 315 -7.05 6.22 10.87
C PHE A 315 -6.38 7.07 11.96
N PHE A 316 -5.78 8.20 11.58
CA PHE A 316 -5.21 9.14 12.55
C PHE A 316 -6.27 9.72 13.49
N ALA A 317 -7.44 10.10 12.98
CA ALA A 317 -8.54 10.62 13.78
C ALA A 317 -9.12 9.57 14.74
N MET A 318 -9.32 8.32 14.28
CA MET A 318 -9.84 7.25 15.14
C MET A 318 -8.89 6.94 16.29
N MET A 319 -7.58 6.99 16.03
CA MET A 319 -6.54 6.88 17.06
C MET A 319 -6.60 8.02 18.08
N MET A 320 -6.73 9.26 17.61
CA MET A 320 -6.69 10.46 18.45
C MET A 320 -7.99 10.69 19.23
N TYR A 321 -9.13 10.22 18.70
CA TYR A 321 -10.46 10.44 19.24
C TYR A 321 -11.18 9.09 19.51
N PRO A 322 -10.73 8.31 20.51
CA PRO A 322 -11.26 6.98 20.77
C PRO A 322 -12.75 6.95 21.13
N ALA A 323 -13.30 8.04 21.68
CA ALA A 323 -14.74 8.16 21.93
C ALA A 323 -15.55 8.18 20.62
N VAL A 324 -15.02 8.86 19.60
CA VAL A 324 -15.64 8.89 18.26
C VAL A 324 -15.54 7.51 17.61
N GLN A 325 -14.38 6.85 17.71
CA GLN A 325 -14.18 5.49 17.22
C GLN A 325 -15.18 4.51 17.85
N LYS A 326 -15.31 4.51 19.18
CA LYS A 326 -16.26 3.63 19.90
C LYS A 326 -17.71 3.86 19.49
N ARG A 327 -18.11 5.12 19.28
CA ARG A 327 -19.46 5.46 18.83
C ARG A 327 -19.73 4.98 17.41
N ALA A 328 -18.78 5.14 16.50
CA ALA A 328 -18.89 4.65 15.13
C ALA A 328 -18.84 3.11 15.05
N GLN A 329 -18.02 2.49 15.89
CA GLN A 329 -18.00 1.04 16.09
C GLN A 329 -19.36 0.51 16.55
N ALA A 330 -19.99 1.15 17.53
CA ALA A 330 -21.31 0.72 18.01
C ALA A 330 -22.39 0.74 16.90
N GLU A 331 -22.34 1.71 15.99
CA GLU A 331 -23.26 1.76 14.84
C GLU A 331 -23.05 0.56 13.90
N VAL A 332 -21.79 0.26 13.56
CA VAL A 332 -21.48 -0.90 12.68
C VAL A 332 -21.72 -2.24 13.35
N ASP A 333 -21.56 -2.34 14.67
CA ASP A 333 -21.84 -3.56 15.44
C ASP A 333 -23.33 -3.89 15.47
N VAL A 334 -24.18 -2.87 15.68
CA VAL A 334 -25.64 -3.04 15.68
C VAL A 334 -26.10 -3.58 14.33
N PHE A 335 -25.56 -3.05 13.24
CA PHE A 335 -25.85 -3.57 11.90
C PHE A 335 -25.38 -5.02 11.75
N PHE A 336 -24.12 -5.31 12.10
CA PHE A 336 -23.55 -6.65 11.94
C PHE A 336 -24.30 -7.70 12.77
N ALA A 337 -24.66 -7.39 14.01
CA ALA A 337 -25.43 -8.27 14.88
C ALA A 337 -26.85 -8.53 14.36
N ARG A 338 -27.48 -7.54 13.70
CA ARG A 338 -28.83 -7.67 13.16
C ARG A 338 -28.87 -8.43 11.83
N GLU A 339 -27.95 -8.12 10.93
CA GLU A 339 -27.97 -8.62 9.55
C GLU A 339 -27.13 -9.89 9.35
N ASN A 340 -26.21 -10.18 10.29
CA ASN A 340 -25.26 -11.30 10.23
C ASN A 340 -24.45 -11.36 8.91
N ARG A 341 -24.09 -10.18 8.38
CA ARG A 341 -23.28 -10.02 7.16
C ARG A 341 -22.49 -8.71 7.22
N LEU A 342 -21.47 -8.61 6.37
CA LEU A 342 -20.72 -7.36 6.22
C LEU A 342 -21.59 -6.24 5.63
N PRO A 343 -21.36 -4.98 6.03
CA PRO A 343 -21.89 -3.82 5.32
C PRO A 343 -21.45 -3.83 3.85
N THR A 344 -22.36 -3.43 2.97
CA THR A 344 -22.11 -3.22 1.54
C THR A 344 -22.51 -1.79 1.17
N LEU A 345 -22.13 -1.34 -0.02
CA LEU A 345 -22.49 0.00 -0.48
C LEU A 345 -24.00 0.25 -0.63
N HIS A 346 -24.83 -0.81 -0.62
CA HIS A 346 -26.29 -0.67 -0.57
C HIS A 346 -26.82 -0.25 0.80
N ASP A 347 -26.02 -0.39 1.86
CA ASP A 347 -26.46 -0.19 3.24
C ASP A 347 -26.17 1.23 3.77
N GLN A 348 -25.69 2.15 2.94
CA GLN A 348 -25.24 3.49 3.35
C GLN A 348 -26.21 4.25 4.26
N GLU A 349 -27.51 4.14 3.98
CA GLU A 349 -28.56 4.83 4.75
C GLU A 349 -28.69 4.32 6.20
N ALA A 350 -28.19 3.11 6.50
CA ALA A 350 -28.21 2.53 7.83
C ALA A 350 -27.12 3.08 8.77
N PHE A 351 -26.19 3.92 8.27
CA PHE A 351 -25.03 4.40 9.03
C PHE A 351 -24.95 5.94 9.06
N PRO A 352 -25.94 6.62 9.66
CA PRO A 352 -25.98 8.09 9.72
C PRO A 352 -24.79 8.70 10.48
N TYR A 353 -24.27 8.05 11.51
CA TYR A 353 -23.10 8.55 12.25
C TYR A 353 -21.82 8.40 11.44
N LEU A 354 -21.62 7.26 10.75
CA LEU A 354 -20.51 7.08 9.81
C LEU A 354 -20.52 8.14 8.70
N ALA A 355 -21.70 8.50 8.17
CA ALA A 355 -21.81 9.58 7.20
C ALA A 355 -21.29 10.92 7.77
N CYS A 356 -21.52 11.18 9.07
CA CYS A 356 -20.98 12.35 9.76
C CYS A 356 -19.47 12.25 9.98
N VAL A 357 -18.93 11.05 10.27
CA VAL A 357 -17.49 10.80 10.39
C VAL A 357 -16.79 11.10 9.06
N ILE A 358 -17.34 10.65 7.92
CA ILE A 358 -16.78 10.93 6.59
C ILE A 358 -16.75 12.43 6.32
N LYS A 359 -17.84 13.16 6.62
CA LYS A 359 -17.87 14.62 6.50
C LYS A 359 -16.78 15.27 7.34
N GLU A 360 -16.61 14.83 8.58
CA GLU A 360 -15.60 15.40 9.47
C GLU A 360 -14.17 15.08 9.02
N VAL A 361 -13.92 13.90 8.44
CA VAL A 361 -12.63 13.58 7.79
C VAL A 361 -12.32 14.56 6.66
N LEU A 362 -13.29 14.84 5.79
CA LEU A 362 -13.14 15.77 4.67
C LEU A 362 -12.95 17.23 5.12
N ARG A 363 -13.60 17.61 6.23
CA ARG A 363 -13.52 18.97 6.81
C ARG A 363 -12.20 19.19 7.56
N TRP A 364 -11.86 18.28 8.48
CA TRP A 364 -10.76 18.47 9.43
C TRP A 364 -9.39 18.53 8.72
N VAL A 365 -9.16 17.63 7.77
CA VAL A 365 -7.95 17.61 6.95
C VAL A 365 -8.34 17.47 5.48
N PRO A 366 -8.68 18.58 4.80
CA PRO A 366 -9.07 18.52 3.41
C PRO A 366 -7.89 18.05 2.56
N ALA A 367 -8.10 17.00 1.74
CA ALA A 367 -7.03 16.39 0.94
C ALA A 367 -6.31 17.40 0.03
N ALA A 368 -7.01 18.40 -0.49
CA ALA A 368 -6.43 19.49 -1.27
C ALA A 368 -6.70 20.87 -0.61
N PRO A 369 -5.90 21.30 0.38
CA PRO A 369 -6.14 22.52 1.19
C PRO A 369 -6.34 23.83 0.40
N ILE A 370 -5.77 23.90 -0.80
CA ILE A 370 -5.84 25.06 -1.72
C ILE A 370 -6.52 24.73 -3.06
N GLY A 371 -7.06 23.53 -3.21
CA GLY A 371 -7.55 22.99 -4.47
C GLY A 371 -6.52 23.06 -5.61
N VAL A 372 -7.01 22.95 -6.84
CA VAL A 372 -6.21 23.22 -8.05
C VAL A 372 -6.48 24.66 -8.48
N PHE A 373 -5.41 25.42 -8.72
CA PHE A 373 -5.51 26.85 -9.04
C PHE A 373 -6.39 27.14 -10.25
N HIS A 374 -7.21 28.19 -10.13
CA HIS A 374 -8.03 28.75 -11.18
C HIS A 374 -7.32 29.94 -11.83
N CYS A 375 -7.82 30.38 -12.97
CA CYS A 375 -7.32 31.53 -13.69
C CYS A 375 -8.47 32.30 -14.32
N THR A 376 -8.41 33.62 -14.30
CA THR A 376 -9.39 34.47 -14.97
C THR A 376 -9.13 34.55 -16.47
N SER A 377 -10.17 34.32 -17.28
CA SER A 377 -10.10 34.48 -18.74
C SER A 377 -10.15 35.94 -19.19
N GLN A 378 -10.87 36.77 -18.44
CA GLN A 378 -11.10 38.20 -18.71
C GLN A 378 -11.08 39.00 -17.40
N PRO A 379 -10.92 40.33 -17.42
CA PRO A 379 -11.00 41.13 -16.20
C PRO A 379 -12.42 41.12 -15.61
N ASP A 380 -12.53 41.23 -14.29
CA ASP A 380 -13.78 41.27 -13.55
C ASP A 380 -13.68 42.28 -12.40
N THR A 381 -14.82 42.78 -11.92
CA THR A 381 -14.91 43.61 -10.71
C THR A 381 -15.72 42.87 -9.64
N TYR A 382 -15.12 42.73 -8.46
CA TYR A 382 -15.73 42.04 -7.33
C TYR A 382 -15.45 42.78 -6.03
N LYS A 383 -16.51 43.11 -5.28
CA LYS A 383 -16.45 43.93 -4.06
C LYS A 383 -15.63 45.22 -4.24
N ASP A 384 -15.92 45.95 -5.32
CA ASP A 384 -15.22 47.18 -5.74
C ASP A 384 -13.72 47.04 -6.04
N PHE A 385 -13.22 45.80 -6.13
CA PHE A 385 -11.86 45.50 -6.53
C PHE A 385 -11.79 44.96 -7.95
N LEU A 386 -10.80 45.42 -8.71
CA LEU A 386 -10.47 44.90 -10.02
C LEU A 386 -9.67 43.60 -9.88
N ILE A 387 -10.15 42.53 -10.52
CA ILE A 387 -9.42 41.28 -10.75
C ILE A 387 -9.06 41.24 -12.24
N PRO A 388 -7.79 41.47 -12.63
CA PRO A 388 -7.38 41.45 -14.03
C PRO A 388 -7.55 40.07 -14.68
N ALA A 389 -7.58 40.03 -16.02
CA ALA A 389 -7.41 38.79 -16.77
C ALA A 389 -6.08 38.11 -16.43
N LYS A 390 -6.03 36.78 -16.58
CA LYS A 390 -4.86 35.93 -16.31
C LYS A 390 -4.36 36.03 -14.86
N THR A 391 -5.24 36.39 -13.93
CA THR A 391 -4.97 36.35 -12.50
C THR A 391 -5.16 34.93 -12.00
N THR A 392 -4.17 34.39 -11.27
CA THR A 392 -4.32 33.10 -10.59
C THR A 392 -5.25 33.26 -9.39
N VAL A 393 -6.27 32.42 -9.29
CA VAL A 393 -7.26 32.43 -8.22
C VAL A 393 -7.15 31.14 -7.43
N ILE A 394 -6.98 31.26 -6.12
CA ILE A 394 -6.73 30.14 -5.19
C ILE A 394 -7.90 30.06 -4.23
N ALA A 395 -8.59 28.91 -4.20
CA ALA A 395 -9.60 28.63 -3.18
C ALA A 395 -8.88 28.05 -1.96
N ASN A 396 -8.81 28.80 -0.86
CA ASN A 396 -8.24 28.32 0.39
C ASN A 396 -9.28 27.48 1.13
N ILE A 397 -9.50 26.25 0.66
CA ILE A 397 -10.46 25.29 1.22
C ILE A 397 -10.17 25.05 2.70
N TRP A 398 -8.90 25.01 3.11
CA TRP A 398 -8.54 24.88 4.52
C TRP A 398 -9.09 26.02 5.37
N ALA A 399 -8.96 27.28 4.92
CA ALA A 399 -9.53 28.42 5.65
C ALA A 399 -11.05 28.35 5.74
N MET A 400 -11.73 27.90 4.68
CA MET A 400 -13.19 27.72 4.67
C MET A 400 -13.65 26.63 5.65
N MET A 401 -12.89 25.53 5.73
CA MET A 401 -13.16 24.41 6.64
C MET A 401 -12.80 24.69 8.10
N HIS A 402 -12.02 25.74 8.34
CA HIS A 402 -11.56 26.16 9.67
C HIS A 402 -12.04 27.57 10.03
N ASP A 403 -13.11 28.03 9.39
CA ASP A 403 -13.78 29.26 9.76
C ASP A 403 -14.56 29.03 11.06
N GLU A 404 -14.14 29.67 12.15
CA GLU A 404 -14.73 29.53 13.49
C GLU A 404 -16.19 30.01 13.54
N GLU A 405 -16.61 30.89 12.62
CA GLU A 405 -18.02 31.33 12.51
C GLU A 405 -18.90 30.24 11.89
N VAL A 406 -18.33 29.37 11.05
CA VAL A 406 -19.04 28.29 10.35
C VAL A 406 -18.94 26.96 11.10
N TYR A 407 -17.74 26.65 11.58
CA TYR A 407 -17.39 25.43 12.29
C TYR A 407 -16.75 25.78 13.65
N PRO A 408 -17.55 25.98 14.72
CA PRO A 408 -17.04 26.16 16.08
C PRO A 408 -16.06 25.06 16.48
N ASP A 409 -15.00 25.45 17.19
CA ASP A 409 -13.85 24.61 17.53
C ASP A 409 -13.34 23.80 16.32
N PRO A 410 -12.89 24.47 15.24
CA PRO A 410 -12.65 23.82 13.95
C PRO A 410 -11.47 22.84 13.98
N PHE A 411 -10.60 22.94 14.98
CA PHE A 411 -9.45 22.04 15.16
C PHE A 411 -9.80 20.75 15.90
N VAL A 412 -10.97 20.69 16.56
CA VAL A 412 -11.47 19.48 17.23
C VAL A 412 -12.22 18.62 16.22
N PHE A 413 -11.80 17.36 16.08
CA PHE A 413 -12.50 16.37 15.27
C PHE A 413 -13.80 15.96 15.97
N SER A 414 -14.94 16.41 15.45
CA SER A 414 -16.26 16.10 16.01
C SER A 414 -17.29 15.88 14.91
N PRO A 415 -17.67 14.62 14.63
CA PRO A 415 -18.74 14.29 13.70
C PRO A 415 -20.10 14.88 14.08
N GLU A 416 -20.33 15.17 15.37
CA GLU A 416 -21.57 15.77 15.89
C GLU A 416 -21.91 17.12 15.24
N LYS A 417 -20.92 17.81 14.65
CA LYS A 417 -21.10 19.01 13.84
C LYS A 417 -22.15 18.83 12.73
N PHE A 418 -22.32 17.61 12.23
CA PHE A 418 -23.22 17.29 11.11
C PHE A 418 -24.49 16.56 11.54
N MET A 419 -24.80 16.53 12.83
CA MET A 419 -25.97 15.87 13.40
C MET A 419 -26.99 16.84 14.00
N GLY A 420 -28.18 16.32 14.27
CA GLY A 420 -29.22 17.04 15.02
C GLY A 420 -30.08 17.97 14.17
N SER A 421 -30.77 18.89 14.84
CA SER A 421 -31.75 19.80 14.21
C SER A 421 -31.13 20.99 13.48
N ASN A 422 -29.86 21.31 13.77
CA ASN A 422 -29.14 22.42 13.15
C ASN A 422 -27.71 22.00 12.77
N PRO A 423 -27.56 21.12 11.77
CA PRO A 423 -26.24 20.66 11.32
C PRO A 423 -25.46 21.81 10.66
N GLN A 424 -24.14 21.81 10.84
CA GLN A 424 -23.23 22.74 10.19
C GLN A 424 -23.16 22.48 8.67
N PRO A 425 -22.77 23.47 7.84
CA PRO A 425 -22.73 23.32 6.40
C PRO A 425 -21.91 22.12 5.93
N ASP A 426 -22.40 21.46 4.88
CA ASP A 426 -21.80 20.23 4.40
C ASP A 426 -20.42 20.50 3.77
N PRO A 427 -19.33 19.90 4.28
CA PRO A 427 -17.98 20.20 3.81
C PRO A 427 -17.78 19.78 2.35
N ARG A 428 -18.62 18.88 1.81
CA ARG A 428 -18.57 18.45 0.42
C ARG A 428 -18.76 19.59 -0.57
N GLU A 429 -19.45 20.67 -0.18
CA GLU A 429 -19.66 21.85 -1.01
C GLU A 429 -18.36 22.59 -1.38
N CYS A 430 -17.30 22.40 -0.59
CA CYS A 430 -16.00 23.02 -0.86
C CYS A 430 -14.86 21.99 -0.99
N ALA A 431 -14.91 20.87 -0.27
CA ALA A 431 -13.85 19.84 -0.27
C ALA A 431 -13.59 19.25 -1.66
N PHE A 432 -14.62 19.17 -2.51
CA PHE A 432 -14.54 18.68 -3.89
C PHE A 432 -14.35 19.78 -4.94
N GLY A 433 -14.12 21.03 -4.52
CA GLY A 433 -13.93 22.18 -5.39
C GLY A 433 -15.23 22.75 -5.95
N PHE A 434 -15.14 23.57 -7.00
CA PHE A 434 -16.21 24.51 -7.36
C PHE A 434 -16.56 24.54 -8.86
N GLY A 435 -17.83 24.83 -9.15
CA GLY A 435 -18.34 25.17 -10.47
C GLY A 435 -18.01 24.15 -11.57
N ARG A 436 -17.63 24.64 -12.75
CA ARG A 436 -17.32 23.80 -13.94
C ARG A 436 -16.10 22.88 -13.76
N ARG A 437 -15.34 23.08 -12.68
CA ARG A 437 -14.11 22.33 -12.34
C ARG A 437 -14.28 21.48 -11.07
N ILE A 438 -15.52 21.32 -10.57
CA ILE A 438 -15.82 20.43 -9.43
C ILE A 438 -15.32 19.01 -9.70
N CYS A 439 -14.89 18.30 -8.66
CA CYS A 439 -14.32 16.96 -8.76
C CYS A 439 -15.20 16.03 -9.62
N ALA A 440 -14.60 15.37 -10.60
CA ALA A 440 -15.31 14.39 -11.42
C ALA A 440 -15.57 13.08 -10.67
N GLY A 441 -14.67 12.72 -9.74
CA GLY A 441 -14.70 11.46 -9.00
C GLY A 441 -15.35 11.54 -7.63
N GLN A 442 -16.13 12.60 -7.33
CA GLN A 442 -16.73 12.79 -6.01
C GLN A 442 -17.51 11.57 -5.53
N ASN A 443 -18.44 11.05 -6.35
CA ASN A 443 -19.27 9.91 -5.96
C ASN A 443 -18.43 8.65 -5.68
N VAL A 444 -17.43 8.38 -6.53
CA VAL A 444 -16.53 7.23 -6.38
C VAL A 444 -15.68 7.38 -5.12
N ALA A 445 -15.16 8.58 -4.83
CA ALA A 445 -14.39 8.84 -3.62
C ALA A 445 -15.24 8.66 -2.36
N GLU A 446 -16.48 9.18 -2.35
CA GLU A 446 -17.39 9.05 -1.20
C GLU A 446 -17.75 7.58 -0.94
N THR A 447 -18.10 6.81 -1.97
CA THR A 447 -18.40 5.38 -1.78
C THR A 447 -17.18 4.58 -1.38
N THR A 448 -16.01 4.84 -1.97
CA THR A 448 -14.75 4.20 -1.55
C THR A 448 -14.44 4.48 -0.07
N LEU A 449 -14.54 5.74 0.37
CA LEU A 449 -14.33 6.10 1.77
C LEU A 449 -15.34 5.41 2.67
N TRP A 450 -16.62 5.41 2.29
CA TRP A 450 -17.67 4.82 3.10
C TRP A 450 -17.39 3.35 3.41
N ILE A 451 -17.12 2.54 2.38
CA ILE A 451 -16.93 1.09 2.57
C ILE A 451 -15.63 0.77 3.31
N GLN A 452 -14.55 1.49 3.00
CA GLN A 452 -13.26 1.31 3.69
C GLN A 452 -13.40 1.62 5.18
N LEU A 453 -14.06 2.73 5.54
CA LEU A 453 -14.23 3.15 6.92
C LEU A 453 -15.19 2.21 7.67
N ALA A 454 -16.32 1.82 7.06
CA ALA A 454 -17.26 0.87 7.65
C ALA A 454 -16.59 -0.45 8.02
N LEU A 455 -15.87 -1.06 7.07
CA LEU A 455 -15.19 -2.33 7.31
C LEU A 455 -14.03 -2.18 8.29
N SER A 456 -13.28 -1.07 8.25
CA SER A 456 -12.20 -0.83 9.22
C SER A 456 -12.73 -0.70 10.65
N LEU A 457 -13.81 0.06 10.86
CA LEU A 457 -14.45 0.20 12.18
C LEU A 457 -14.96 -1.14 12.71
N LEU A 458 -15.55 -1.96 11.84
CA LEU A 458 -16.06 -3.27 12.23
C LEU A 458 -14.93 -4.23 12.63
N THR A 459 -13.80 -4.19 11.91
CA THR A 459 -12.80 -5.27 11.98
C THR A 459 -11.59 -4.98 12.87
N VAL A 460 -11.22 -3.72 13.10
CA VAL A 460 -10.02 -3.35 13.85
C VAL A 460 -10.27 -2.30 14.93
N ASN A 461 -9.43 -2.35 15.96
CA ASN A 461 -9.24 -1.26 16.93
C ASN A 461 -7.99 -0.48 16.55
N ILE A 462 -8.08 0.85 16.60
CA ILE A 462 -6.98 1.77 16.28
C ILE A 462 -6.64 2.53 17.56
N SER A 463 -5.40 2.44 18.02
CA SER A 463 -4.95 3.03 19.27
C SER A 463 -3.57 3.66 19.14
N LYS A 464 -3.22 4.51 20.11
CA LYS A 464 -1.89 5.14 20.17
C LYS A 464 -0.86 4.06 20.48
N ALA A 465 0.32 4.16 19.86
CA ALA A 465 1.43 3.26 20.20
C ALA A 465 1.89 3.45 21.64
N VAL A 466 2.51 2.42 22.19
CA VAL A 466 3.17 2.44 23.51
C VAL A 466 4.67 2.26 23.36
N ASP A 467 5.44 2.88 24.26
CA ASP A 467 6.90 2.70 24.32
C ASP A 467 7.29 1.38 25.02
N GLU A 468 8.59 1.12 25.13
CA GLU A 468 9.14 -0.08 25.79
C GLU A 468 8.72 -0.24 27.26
N ASN A 469 8.26 0.83 27.91
CA ASN A 469 7.79 0.85 29.30
C ASN A 469 6.25 0.83 29.39
N GLY A 470 5.54 0.65 28.28
CA GLY A 470 4.08 0.64 28.22
C GLY A 470 3.45 2.04 28.30
N LYS A 471 4.21 3.12 28.17
CA LYS A 471 3.70 4.49 28.19
C LYS A 471 3.23 4.90 26.79
N THR A 472 2.04 5.49 26.73
CA THR A 472 1.47 5.99 25.47
C THR A 472 2.36 7.06 24.82
N ILE A 473 2.61 6.89 23.53
CA ILE A 473 3.31 7.85 22.68
C ILE A 473 2.28 8.83 22.12
N GLU A 474 2.40 10.10 22.47
CA GLU A 474 1.53 11.16 21.94
C GLU A 474 2.03 11.61 20.56
N PRO A 475 1.26 11.38 19.48
CA PRO A 475 1.70 11.73 18.14
C PRO A 475 1.52 13.23 17.86
N GLU A 476 2.43 13.80 17.07
CA GLU A 476 2.31 15.18 16.60
C GLU A 476 1.27 15.29 15.48
N ILE A 477 0.35 16.27 15.58
CA ILE A 477 -0.57 16.60 14.49
C ILE A 477 0.18 17.44 13.46
N ALA A 478 0.76 16.77 12.45
CA ALA A 478 1.54 17.43 11.42
C ALA A 478 1.18 16.92 10.02
N PHE A 479 1.23 17.83 9.03
CA PHE A 479 0.82 17.54 7.66
C PHE A 479 1.94 17.83 6.65
N THR A 480 1.90 17.14 5.52
CA THR A 480 2.82 17.39 4.39
C THR A 480 2.39 18.65 3.61
N THR A 481 3.35 19.36 3.03
CA THR A 481 3.08 20.51 2.16
C THR A 481 3.18 20.12 0.70
N ALA A 482 2.02 19.97 0.06
CA ALA A 482 1.89 19.73 -1.38
C ALA A 482 0.48 20.13 -1.84
N ILE A 483 0.15 19.89 -3.12
CA ILE A 483 -1.23 20.06 -3.62
C ILE A 483 -2.17 19.12 -2.87
N VAL A 484 -1.76 17.86 -2.68
CA VAL A 484 -2.43 16.88 -1.81
C VAL A 484 -1.69 16.85 -0.47
N SER A 485 -2.38 17.09 0.64
CA SER A 485 -1.77 17.14 1.97
C SER A 485 -2.09 15.87 2.74
N HIS A 486 -1.08 15.19 3.26
CA HIS A 486 -1.22 13.96 4.04
C HIS A 486 -0.84 14.22 5.49
N VAL A 487 -1.41 13.46 6.42
CA VAL A 487 -0.85 13.32 7.76
C VAL A 487 0.57 12.78 7.63
N LYS A 488 1.54 13.40 8.33
CA LYS A 488 2.91 12.87 8.39
C LYS A 488 2.92 11.50 9.07
N PRO A 489 3.94 10.65 8.83
CA PRO A 489 4.05 9.37 9.54
C PRO A 489 3.90 9.54 11.05
N PHE A 490 3.07 8.71 11.66
CA PHE A 490 2.76 8.74 13.09
C PHE A 490 2.86 7.34 13.69
N PRO A 491 3.22 7.19 14.98
CA PRO A 491 3.21 5.90 15.65
C PRO A 491 1.78 5.51 16.04
N TYR A 492 1.41 4.25 15.82
CA TYR A 492 0.08 3.71 16.10
C TYR A 492 0.15 2.23 16.46
N GLN A 493 -0.94 1.70 17.02
CA GLN A 493 -1.16 0.28 17.24
C GLN A 493 -2.54 -0.10 16.71
N ILE A 494 -2.59 -1.15 15.88
CA ILE A 494 -3.83 -1.72 15.34
C ILE A 494 -3.96 -3.15 15.84
N THR A 495 -5.13 -3.49 16.38
CA THR A 495 -5.45 -4.86 16.80
C THR A 495 -6.76 -5.32 16.16
N PRO A 496 -6.93 -6.63 15.88
CA PRO A 496 -8.21 -7.19 15.46
C PRO A 496 -9.31 -6.94 16.51
N ARG A 497 -10.57 -6.91 16.07
CA ARG A 497 -11.74 -6.66 16.95
C ARG A 497 -12.88 -7.66 16.76
N ALA A 498 -13.26 -7.96 15.52
CA ALA A 498 -14.41 -8.81 15.23
C ALA A 498 -13.99 -10.00 14.36
N GLU A 499 -13.60 -11.09 15.01
CA GLU A 499 -13.17 -12.33 14.34
C GLU A 499 -14.22 -12.84 13.35
N ALA A 500 -15.51 -12.80 13.71
CA ALA A 500 -16.62 -13.20 12.84
C ALA A 500 -16.83 -12.26 11.64
N ALA A 501 -16.44 -10.99 11.70
CA ALA A 501 -16.52 -10.09 10.56
C ALA A 501 -15.30 -10.22 9.66
N LEU A 502 -14.10 -10.31 10.26
CA LEU A 502 -12.88 -10.71 9.55
C LEU A 502 -13.07 -12.06 8.84
N ALA A 503 -13.91 -12.91 9.43
CA ALA A 503 -14.30 -14.18 8.87
C ALA A 503 -15.06 -14.10 7.52
N LEU A 504 -15.67 -12.97 7.20
CA LEU A 504 -16.40 -12.78 5.95
C LEU A 504 -15.55 -12.06 4.88
N CYS A 505 -14.32 -11.68 5.23
CA CYS A 505 -13.38 -10.99 4.33
C CYS A 505 -12.35 -11.93 3.70
N ARG A 506 -12.35 -13.23 4.06
CA ARG A 506 -11.26 -14.18 3.74
C ARG A 506 -10.94 -14.30 2.25
N ASP A 507 -11.92 -14.47 1.37
CA ASP A 507 -11.66 -14.77 -0.05
C ASP A 507 -10.93 -13.66 -0.83
N PHE A 508 -10.78 -12.47 -0.24
CA PHE A 508 -10.36 -11.29 -0.94
C PHE A 508 -8.88 -10.90 -0.67
N GLY A 509 -8.24 -11.43 0.38
CA GLY A 509 -6.89 -11.04 0.78
C GLY A 509 -5.79 -11.22 -0.28
N VAL A 510 -4.68 -10.47 -0.13
CA VAL A 510 -3.50 -10.66 -0.99
C VAL A 510 -2.59 -11.68 -0.34
N TYR A 511 -2.82 -12.91 -0.78
CA TYR A 511 -2.00 -14.02 -0.39
C TYR A 511 -0.68 -13.95 -1.14
N MET A 512 0.35 -13.37 -0.52
CA MET A 512 1.68 -13.30 -1.13
C MET A 512 2.31 -14.68 -1.42
N ASN A 513 1.70 -15.78 -0.97
CA ASN A 513 2.08 -17.16 -1.30
C ASN A 513 0.86 -18.11 -1.24
N ASP A 514 -0.27 -17.75 -1.84
CA ASP A 514 -1.33 -18.75 -2.04
C ASP A 514 -0.90 -19.74 -3.13
N VAL A 515 -0.23 -20.79 -2.67
CA VAL A 515 0.12 -21.97 -3.48
C VAL A 515 -1.03 -22.97 -3.57
N THR A 516 -2.17 -22.83 -2.89
CA THR A 516 -3.31 -23.74 -3.14
C THR A 516 -3.80 -23.57 -4.57
N LYS A 517 -3.70 -22.36 -5.15
CA LYS A 517 -3.87 -22.11 -6.59
C LYS A 517 -3.05 -23.01 -7.51
N LYS A 518 -1.88 -23.49 -7.08
CA LYS A 518 -1.08 -24.46 -7.83
C LYS A 518 -1.78 -25.82 -7.89
N PHE A 519 -2.46 -26.21 -6.81
CA PHE A 519 -3.15 -27.50 -6.68
C PHE A 519 -4.61 -27.47 -7.18
N HIS A 520 -5.18 -26.29 -7.43
CA HIS A 520 -6.46 -26.12 -8.15
C HIS A 520 -6.33 -26.23 -9.68
N ARG A 521 -5.10 -26.29 -10.20
CA ARG A 521 -4.78 -26.43 -11.63
C ARG A 521 -4.50 -27.88 -12.03
N ASP A 522 -4.14 -28.11 -13.28
CA ASP A 522 -3.74 -29.42 -13.79
C ASP A 522 -2.35 -29.81 -13.24
N PRO A 523 -2.08 -31.08 -12.90
CA PRO A 523 -0.74 -31.57 -12.59
C PRO A 523 0.37 -31.10 -13.56
N GLU A 524 0.05 -30.89 -14.84
CA GLU A 524 1.00 -30.38 -15.84
C GLU A 524 1.52 -28.96 -15.54
N ASP A 525 0.77 -28.16 -14.77
CA ASP A 525 1.15 -26.81 -14.34
C ASP A 525 2.10 -26.80 -13.13
N ALA A 526 2.48 -27.98 -12.61
CA ALA A 526 3.35 -28.17 -11.45
C ALA A 526 4.53 -29.12 -11.75
N PRO A 527 5.44 -28.75 -12.70
CA PRO A 527 6.46 -29.65 -13.24
C PRO A 527 7.55 -30.09 -12.24
N ASP A 528 7.59 -29.47 -11.06
CA ASP A 528 8.47 -29.80 -9.94
C ASP A 528 7.94 -30.94 -9.04
N LEU A 529 6.71 -31.42 -9.26
CA LEU A 529 6.10 -32.52 -8.51
C LEU A 529 5.79 -33.71 -9.43
N SER A 530 5.86 -34.93 -8.90
CA SER A 530 5.24 -36.07 -9.59
C SER A 530 3.71 -35.99 -9.49
N GLU A 531 3.00 -36.55 -10.46
CA GLU A 531 1.52 -36.55 -10.48
C GLU A 531 0.92 -37.15 -9.19
N ALA A 532 1.50 -38.25 -8.70
CA ALA A 532 1.08 -38.88 -7.45
C ALA A 532 1.26 -37.94 -6.23
N ASP A 533 2.34 -37.17 -6.23
CA ASP A 533 2.69 -36.22 -5.17
C ASP A 533 1.83 -34.95 -5.22
N PHE A 534 1.47 -34.51 -6.42
CA PHE A 534 0.52 -33.43 -6.65
C PHE A 534 -0.86 -33.82 -6.11
N MET A 535 -1.35 -35.01 -6.47
CA MET A 535 -2.64 -35.53 -6.02
C MET A 535 -2.67 -35.77 -4.50
N ALA A 536 -1.59 -36.28 -3.90
CA ALA A 536 -1.46 -36.44 -2.46
C ALA A 536 -1.63 -35.09 -1.71
N ARG A 537 -0.95 -34.05 -2.18
CA ARG A 537 -1.04 -32.70 -1.59
C ARG A 537 -2.40 -32.06 -1.81
N LYS A 538 -2.96 -32.19 -3.01
CA LYS A 538 -4.30 -31.72 -3.37
C LYS A 538 -5.38 -32.33 -2.45
N ASN A 539 -5.32 -33.63 -2.21
CA ASN A 539 -6.28 -34.32 -1.32
C ASN A 539 -6.24 -33.77 0.11
N VAL A 540 -5.04 -33.54 0.67
CA VAL A 540 -4.90 -32.94 2.01
C VAL A 540 -5.48 -31.53 2.04
N ILE A 541 -5.19 -30.72 1.02
CA ILE A 541 -5.70 -29.34 0.91
C ILE A 541 -7.23 -29.34 0.89
N GLU A 542 -7.84 -30.13 0.01
CA GLU A 542 -9.30 -30.24 -0.12
C GLU A 542 -9.97 -30.78 1.16
N GLN A 543 -9.24 -31.54 1.99
CA GLN A 543 -9.76 -32.03 3.26
C GLN A 543 -9.70 -30.96 4.37
N VAL A 544 -8.63 -30.17 4.44
CA VAL A 544 -8.55 -29.02 5.35
C VAL A 544 -9.57 -27.96 4.96
N ASP A 545 -9.76 -27.72 3.67
CA ASP A 545 -10.72 -26.74 3.14
C ASP A 545 -12.16 -27.09 3.54
N ARG A 546 -12.61 -28.31 3.21
CA ARG A 546 -13.94 -28.82 3.64
C ARG A 546 -14.14 -28.81 5.14
N TRP A 547 -13.09 -29.07 5.91
CA TRP A 547 -13.15 -29.02 7.36
C TRP A 547 -13.31 -27.59 7.89
N SER A 548 -12.59 -26.65 7.29
CA SER A 548 -12.67 -25.22 7.62
C SER A 548 -14.10 -24.70 7.38
N GLU A 549 -14.74 -25.11 6.29
CA GLU A 549 -16.12 -24.75 5.95
C GLU A 549 -17.17 -25.29 6.96
N GLY A 550 -16.89 -26.42 7.63
CA GLY A 550 -17.84 -27.16 8.46
C GLY A 550 -17.76 -26.98 9.98
N GLN A 551 -17.01 -25.99 10.50
CA GLN A 551 -16.75 -25.81 11.94
C GLN A 551 -17.97 -25.34 12.78
N PRO A 552 -18.11 -25.79 14.06
CA PRO A 552 -19.07 -25.23 15.02
C PRO A 552 -18.86 -23.72 15.30
N GLU A 553 -19.90 -23.01 15.73
CA GLU A 553 -19.80 -21.60 16.15
C GLU A 553 -18.87 -21.42 17.36
N GLY A 554 -18.01 -20.38 17.34
CA GLY A 554 -17.09 -20.05 18.44
C GLY A 554 -15.62 -20.43 18.24
N ILE A 555 -15.28 -21.06 17.12
CA ILE A 555 -13.89 -21.33 16.68
C ILE A 555 -13.55 -20.30 15.59
N ASP A 556 -12.39 -19.63 15.65
CA ASP A 556 -11.94 -18.72 14.58
C ASP A 556 -11.98 -19.43 13.23
N LYS A 557 -12.95 -19.05 12.41
CA LYS A 557 -13.50 -19.97 11.41
C LYS A 557 -12.59 -20.36 10.22
N GLU A 558 -11.41 -19.79 9.98
CA GLU A 558 -10.65 -20.20 8.78
C GLU A 558 -9.13 -20.08 8.89
N TRP A 559 -8.51 -21.03 8.20
CA TRP A 559 -7.10 -21.30 8.11
C TRP A 559 -6.56 -20.90 6.71
N PRO A 560 -6.11 -19.65 6.48
CA PRO A 560 -5.48 -19.24 5.22
C PRO A 560 -4.33 -20.15 4.73
N PRO A 561 -4.07 -20.11 3.40
CA PRO A 561 -3.36 -21.15 2.68
C PRO A 561 -1.86 -21.24 2.98
N ILE A 562 -1.36 -22.40 2.55
CA ILE A 562 -0.05 -22.99 2.75
C ILE A 562 1.11 -22.00 2.60
N LEU A 563 1.94 -21.85 3.63
CA LEU A 563 3.30 -21.32 3.45
C LEU A 563 4.16 -22.43 2.81
N TYR A 564 4.21 -22.48 1.48
CA TYR A 564 5.23 -23.30 0.81
C TYR A 564 6.50 -22.48 0.67
N LEU A 565 7.53 -22.85 1.43
CA LEU A 565 8.89 -22.59 1.02
C LEU A 565 9.81 -23.66 1.63
N TYR A 566 10.19 -24.59 0.77
CA TYR A 566 11.32 -25.51 0.90
C TYR A 566 11.22 -26.77 1.79
N GLU A 567 11.71 -27.85 1.18
CA GLU A 567 12.23 -29.06 1.80
C GLU A 567 13.15 -28.76 3.00
N VAL A 568 13.00 -29.52 4.09
CA VAL A 568 14.17 -29.86 4.91
C VAL A 568 14.96 -30.94 4.17
N VAL A 569 15.59 -30.58 3.04
CA VAL A 569 16.55 -31.44 2.37
C VAL A 569 17.93 -30.86 2.62
N LYS A 570 18.65 -31.57 3.50
CA LYS A 570 20.11 -31.57 3.46
C LYS A 570 20.52 -32.03 2.06
N ALA A 571 21.30 -31.18 1.41
CA ALA A 571 21.99 -31.40 0.14
C ALA A 571 22.31 -32.88 -0.16
N SER A 572 21.68 -33.40 -1.20
CA SER A 572 22.21 -34.54 -1.97
C SER A 572 21.93 -34.26 -3.44
N ALA A 573 22.96 -33.78 -4.14
CA ALA A 573 22.96 -33.60 -5.58
C ALA A 573 22.90 -34.97 -6.29
N LYS A 574 21.72 -35.61 -6.33
CA LYS A 574 21.37 -36.68 -7.28
C LYS A 574 19.88 -36.60 -7.58
N ARG A 575 19.53 -35.77 -8.56
CA ARG A 575 18.23 -35.76 -9.26
C ARG A 575 18.10 -37.03 -10.11
N GLU A 576 17.91 -38.19 -9.49
CA GLU A 576 17.28 -39.29 -10.23
C GLU A 576 15.77 -39.06 -10.15
N ALA A 577 15.14 -38.87 -11.31
CA ALA A 577 13.70 -38.73 -11.44
C ALA A 577 12.99 -39.84 -10.66
N GLY A 578 12.18 -39.46 -9.66
CA GLY A 578 11.38 -40.37 -8.86
C GLY A 578 11.97 -40.84 -7.52
N LYS A 579 13.06 -40.25 -7.01
CA LYS A 579 13.67 -40.70 -5.73
C LYS A 579 13.81 -39.60 -4.68
N ARG A 580 12.77 -39.53 -3.83
CA ARG A 580 12.63 -38.97 -2.47
C ARG A 580 12.17 -37.52 -2.38
N ASP A 581 10.88 -37.34 -2.08
CA ASP A 581 10.33 -36.04 -1.66
C ASP A 581 9.51 -36.21 -0.38
N TRP A 582 9.91 -35.50 0.68
CA TRP A 582 9.16 -35.35 1.93
C TRP A 582 8.52 -33.97 1.86
N GLY A 583 7.19 -33.88 1.88
CA GLY A 583 6.47 -32.60 1.77
C GLY A 583 6.00 -32.10 3.13
N HIS A 584 6.12 -30.80 3.41
CA HIS A 584 5.44 -30.18 4.55
C HIS A 584 4.38 -29.22 4.01
N LEU A 585 3.16 -29.30 4.52
CA LEU A 585 2.09 -28.33 4.30
C LEU A 585 1.85 -27.61 5.62
N VAL A 586 1.91 -26.28 5.59
CA VAL A 586 1.74 -25.44 6.78
C VAL A 586 0.54 -24.55 6.57
N PHE A 587 -0.57 -24.84 7.22
CA PHE A 587 -1.74 -23.97 7.26
C PHE A 587 -1.65 -23.07 8.49
N THR A 588 -2.18 -21.87 8.40
CA THR A 588 -2.22 -20.92 9.52
C THR A 588 -3.58 -20.29 9.61
N ASP A 589 -4.00 -19.76 10.76
CA ASP A 589 -5.20 -18.91 10.85
C ASP A 589 -4.93 -17.48 10.33
N LEU A 590 -6.00 -16.69 10.12
CA LEU A 590 -5.89 -15.30 9.64
C LEU A 590 -5.02 -14.39 10.51
N THR A 591 -4.99 -14.67 11.81
CA THR A 591 -4.22 -13.89 12.78
C THR A 591 -2.74 -14.30 12.80
N THR A 592 -2.37 -15.39 12.10
CA THR A 592 -1.05 -16.02 12.14
C THR A 592 -0.62 -16.49 13.53
N MET A 593 -1.59 -16.79 14.39
CA MET A 593 -1.39 -17.24 15.76
C MET A 593 -1.56 -18.76 15.90
N ARG A 594 -2.18 -19.46 14.97
CA ARG A 594 -2.39 -20.91 15.05
C ARG A 594 -1.88 -21.55 13.77
N PHE A 595 -1.17 -22.69 13.89
CA PHE A 595 -0.54 -23.38 12.75
C PHE A 595 -0.87 -24.88 12.70
N LEU A 596 -1.32 -25.39 11.54
CA LEU A 596 -1.43 -26.81 11.23
C LEU A 596 -0.26 -27.22 10.34
N LEU A 597 0.58 -28.12 10.82
CA LEU A 597 1.71 -28.69 10.12
C LEU A 597 1.37 -30.12 9.70
N VAL A 598 1.20 -30.36 8.41
CA VAL A 598 0.97 -31.69 7.84
C VAL A 598 2.21 -32.14 7.10
N MET A 599 2.78 -33.26 7.52
CA MET A 599 3.91 -33.90 6.86
C MET A 599 3.45 -35.02 5.93
N ILE A 600 3.94 -35.04 4.70
CA ILE A 600 3.66 -36.08 3.73
C ILE A 600 4.91 -36.95 3.64
N PHE A 601 4.75 -38.21 4.05
CA PHE A 601 5.83 -39.18 4.09
C PHE A 601 5.61 -40.32 3.06
N PRO A 602 6.67 -40.81 2.40
CA PRO A 602 6.59 -42.01 1.59
C PRO A 602 6.31 -43.24 2.47
N GLU A 603 5.73 -44.30 1.91
CA GLU A 603 5.41 -45.52 2.66
C GLU A 603 6.67 -46.31 3.03
N GLU A 604 7.66 -46.33 2.12
CA GLU A 604 8.95 -46.98 2.33
C GLU A 604 10.08 -46.00 2.04
N CYS A 605 11.02 -45.86 2.99
CA CYS A 605 12.31 -45.26 2.64
C CYS A 605 13.09 -46.22 1.73
N ASN A 606 13.40 -45.79 0.51
CA ASN A 606 14.31 -46.49 -0.44
C ASN A 606 15.74 -46.75 0.10
N CYS A 607 16.00 -46.46 1.38
CA CYS A 607 17.21 -46.76 2.09
C CYS A 607 17.19 -48.11 2.83
N GLY A 608 16.04 -48.79 2.90
CA GLY A 608 15.89 -50.10 3.57
C GLY A 608 16.02 -50.05 5.10
N ASN A 609 15.99 -48.86 5.71
CA ASN A 609 16.13 -48.69 7.15
C ASN A 609 14.77 -48.43 7.81
N PHE A 610 14.33 -49.36 8.66
CA PHE A 610 13.08 -49.26 9.39
C PHE A 610 13.04 -48.08 10.39
N SER A 611 14.19 -47.51 10.78
CA SER A 611 14.26 -46.39 11.71
C SER A 611 13.77 -45.05 11.15
N HIS A 612 13.48 -44.96 9.85
CA HIS A 612 12.87 -43.77 9.24
C HIS A 612 11.33 -43.77 9.26
N HIS A 613 10.70 -44.79 9.85
CA HIS A 613 9.23 -44.89 9.95
C HIS A 613 8.68 -44.48 11.32
N ASP A 614 9.51 -43.88 12.20
CA ASP A 614 9.02 -43.21 13.42
C ASP A 614 8.54 -41.80 13.06
N TYR A 615 7.46 -41.78 12.29
CA TYR A 615 6.81 -40.56 11.82
C TYR A 615 6.27 -39.72 12.98
N ASP A 616 5.93 -40.36 14.09
CA ASP A 616 5.49 -39.72 15.33
C ASP A 616 6.58 -38.80 15.91
N SER A 617 7.75 -39.36 16.21
CA SER A 617 8.87 -38.58 16.75
C SER A 617 9.34 -37.48 15.79
N LEU A 618 9.35 -37.75 14.49
CA LEU A 618 9.74 -36.77 13.47
C LEU A 618 8.74 -35.62 13.40
N THR A 619 7.44 -35.92 13.47
CA THR A 619 6.38 -34.92 13.43
C THR A 619 6.42 -34.01 14.64
N LYS A 620 6.60 -34.57 15.85
CA LYS A 620 6.78 -33.77 17.08
C LYS A 620 7.99 -32.85 16.97
N TYR A 621 9.13 -33.38 16.53
CA TYR A 621 10.37 -32.61 16.40
C TYR A 621 10.21 -31.43 15.43
N GLN A 622 9.57 -31.64 14.28
CA GLN A 622 9.34 -30.55 13.32
C GLN A 622 8.37 -29.51 13.85
N ALA A 623 7.33 -29.91 14.59
CA ALA A 623 6.41 -28.97 15.24
C ALA A 623 7.13 -28.09 16.28
N ASP A 624 7.98 -28.70 17.12
CA ASP A 624 8.82 -27.99 18.10
C ASP A 624 9.82 -27.04 17.44
N ARG A 625 10.45 -27.48 16.34
CA ARG A 625 11.40 -26.67 15.57
C ARG A 625 10.69 -25.49 14.90
N PHE A 626 9.50 -25.69 14.34
CA PHE A 626 8.69 -24.62 13.75
C PHE A 626 8.27 -23.60 14.81
N MET A 627 7.78 -24.05 15.97
CA MET A 627 7.44 -23.18 17.10
C MET A 627 8.66 -22.39 17.60
N SER A 628 9.85 -23.02 17.63
CA SER A 628 11.11 -22.36 17.97
C SER A 628 11.45 -21.25 16.97
N LEU A 629 11.29 -21.51 15.67
CA LEU A 629 11.54 -20.52 14.62
C LEU A 629 10.57 -19.35 14.71
N ALA A 630 9.27 -19.60 14.84
CA ALA A 630 8.27 -18.56 14.98
C ALA A 630 8.53 -17.70 16.23
N THR A 631 8.82 -18.33 17.38
CA THR A 631 9.17 -17.63 18.62
C THR A 631 10.39 -16.73 18.44
N TYR A 632 11.41 -17.21 17.71
CA TYR A 632 12.62 -16.45 17.45
C TYR A 632 12.38 -15.22 16.56
N LEU A 633 11.57 -15.38 15.51
CA LEU A 633 11.33 -14.33 14.52
C LEU A 633 10.39 -13.24 15.03
N TYR A 634 9.31 -13.61 15.73
CA TYR A 634 8.24 -12.66 16.08
C TYR A 634 8.44 -11.93 17.40
N HIS A 635 9.22 -12.49 18.34
CA HIS A 635 9.76 -11.86 19.57
C HIS A 635 8.86 -10.86 20.37
N THR A 636 7.52 -10.89 20.21
CA THR A 636 6.52 -9.95 20.76
C THR A 636 5.28 -10.70 21.26
N GLU A 637 4.21 -10.00 21.68
CA GLU A 637 2.93 -10.58 22.14
C GLU A 637 2.23 -11.48 21.10
N ASN A 638 2.63 -11.43 19.82
CA ASN A 638 2.10 -12.24 18.73
C ASN A 638 2.79 -13.62 18.60
N LYS A 639 3.13 -14.27 19.72
CA LYS A 639 3.63 -15.66 19.66
C LYS A 639 2.51 -16.57 19.17
N PRO A 640 2.80 -17.60 18.37
CA PRO A 640 1.79 -18.59 18.04
C PRO A 640 1.15 -19.13 19.34
N ALA A 641 -0.17 -19.11 19.40
CA ALA A 641 -0.93 -19.75 20.46
C ALA A 641 -0.62 -21.26 20.48
N TRP A 642 -0.52 -21.88 19.30
CA TRP A 642 -0.12 -23.28 19.16
C TRP A 642 0.32 -23.66 17.74
N VAL A 643 1.07 -24.77 17.66
CA VAL A 643 1.44 -25.48 16.44
C VAL A 643 1.00 -26.94 16.57
N ARG A 644 0.15 -27.43 15.66
CA ARG A 644 -0.30 -28.82 15.64
C ARG A 644 0.31 -29.54 14.46
N GLY A 645 1.04 -30.62 14.72
CA GLY A 645 1.65 -31.48 13.71
C GLY A 645 0.84 -32.75 13.46
N THR A 646 0.78 -33.22 12.22
CA THR A 646 0.38 -34.59 11.87
C THR A 646 1.17 -35.05 10.65
N TYR A 647 1.05 -36.32 10.31
CA TYR A 647 1.59 -36.84 9.07
C TYR A 647 0.61 -37.73 8.31
N VAL A 648 0.80 -37.80 7.00
CA VAL A 648 0.05 -38.66 6.08
C VAL A 648 1.00 -39.49 5.24
N THR A 649 0.55 -40.68 4.87
CA THR A 649 1.28 -41.67 4.08
C THR A 649 0.38 -42.25 3.00
N LYS A 650 0.96 -42.92 2.00
CA LYS A 650 0.21 -43.64 0.96
C LYS A 650 -0.71 -44.71 1.55
N SER A 651 -0.25 -45.42 2.59
CA SER A 651 -1.06 -46.39 3.34
C SER A 651 -2.32 -45.81 3.97
N ASN A 652 -2.33 -44.50 4.27
CA ASN A 652 -3.49 -43.78 4.80
C ASN A 652 -4.26 -43.05 3.69
N GLY A 653 -4.00 -43.36 2.41
CA GLY A 653 -4.61 -42.66 1.26
C GLY A 653 -4.27 -41.18 1.18
N PHE A 654 -3.18 -40.73 1.84
CA PHE A 654 -2.85 -39.32 2.06
C PHE A 654 -3.96 -38.49 2.72
N THR A 655 -4.81 -39.14 3.53
CA THR A 655 -5.87 -38.46 4.26
C THR A 655 -5.42 -38.13 5.69
N LEU A 656 -5.83 -36.96 6.17
CA LEU A 656 -5.72 -36.55 7.56
C LEU A 656 -6.62 -37.43 8.40
N ASP A 657 -6.12 -37.79 9.58
CA ASP A 657 -6.90 -38.49 10.59
C ASP A 657 -8.14 -37.64 10.96
N PRO A 658 -9.36 -38.22 11.00
CA PRO A 658 -10.55 -37.46 11.39
C PRO A 658 -10.40 -36.73 12.74
N GLN A 659 -9.65 -37.29 13.69
CA GLN A 659 -9.37 -36.65 14.98
C GLN A 659 -8.44 -35.43 14.88
N PHE A 660 -7.63 -35.33 13.82
CA PHE A 660 -6.77 -34.17 13.55
C PHE A 660 -7.59 -32.89 13.34
N LEU A 661 -8.83 -33.07 12.90
CA LEU A 661 -9.74 -31.99 12.53
C LEU A 661 -10.87 -31.84 13.57
N GLN A 662 -11.24 -32.88 14.31
CA GLN A 662 -12.46 -32.87 15.16
C GLN A 662 -12.34 -32.17 16.53
N THR A 663 -11.14 -31.91 17.08
CA THR A 663 -10.99 -31.29 18.42
C THR A 663 -9.84 -30.29 18.43
N LEU A 664 -10.06 -29.07 18.97
CA LEU A 664 -9.02 -28.05 19.16
C LEU A 664 -8.25 -28.20 20.47
N GLU A 665 -8.84 -28.89 21.44
CA GLU A 665 -8.16 -29.22 22.69
C GLU A 665 -7.11 -30.32 22.45
N PRO A 666 -5.99 -30.32 23.20
CA PRO A 666 -4.97 -31.36 23.07
C PRO A 666 -5.62 -32.73 23.29
N PRO A 667 -5.50 -33.67 22.34
CA PRO A 667 -6.01 -35.01 22.56
C PRO A 667 -5.36 -35.58 23.82
N THR A 668 -6.18 -36.11 24.74
CA THR A 668 -5.73 -36.65 26.04
C THR A 668 -4.88 -37.92 25.92
N ASN A 669 -4.76 -38.49 24.70
CA ASN A 669 -3.97 -39.67 24.43
C ASN A 669 -2.53 -39.32 24.01
N LYS A 670 -1.57 -39.64 24.89
CA LYS A 670 -0.12 -39.51 24.68
C LYS A 670 0.48 -40.50 23.64
N GLY A 671 -0.29 -40.97 22.66
CA GLY A 671 0.16 -42.05 21.76
C GLY A 671 -0.51 -42.09 20.38
N GLY A 672 -0.79 -40.94 19.77
CA GLY A 672 -1.40 -40.85 18.43
C GLY A 672 -0.57 -40.03 17.43
N LYS A 673 -0.92 -40.15 16.13
CA LYS A 673 -0.29 -39.50 14.96
C LYS A 673 -0.33 -37.96 14.95
N ILE A 674 -0.86 -37.34 16.01
CA ILE A 674 -1.19 -35.92 16.10
C ILE A 674 -0.47 -35.32 17.29
N PHE A 675 0.29 -34.26 17.05
CA PHE A 675 1.10 -33.57 18.04
C PHE A 675 0.60 -32.15 18.23
N HIS A 676 0.54 -31.69 19.47
CA HIS A 676 0.14 -30.33 19.79
C HIS A 676 1.24 -29.66 20.62
N VAL A 677 1.81 -28.59 20.07
CA VAL A 677 2.87 -27.80 20.68
C VAL A 677 2.30 -26.44 21.06
N THR A 678 2.15 -26.21 22.34
CA THR A 678 1.73 -24.94 22.93
C THR A 678 2.91 -24.32 23.69
N ALA A 679 2.77 -23.10 24.20
CA ALA A 679 3.79 -22.50 25.07
C ALA A 679 4.19 -23.42 26.25
N ASP A 680 3.25 -24.19 26.79
CA ASP A 680 3.46 -25.08 27.94
C ASP A 680 4.09 -26.43 27.57
N THR A 681 3.87 -26.90 26.34
CA THR A 681 4.41 -28.19 25.84
C THR A 681 5.59 -28.02 24.88
N PHE A 682 6.00 -26.78 24.66
CA PHE A 682 7.06 -26.36 23.75
C PHE A 682 8.43 -26.86 24.22
N VAL A 683 9.12 -27.56 23.33
CA VAL A 683 10.52 -27.97 23.55
C VAL A 683 11.44 -27.25 22.55
N PRO A 684 12.39 -26.42 23.03
CA PRO A 684 13.31 -25.70 22.14
C PRO A 684 14.15 -26.63 21.26
N SER A 685 14.16 -26.37 19.95
CA SER A 685 14.72 -27.30 18.96
C SER A 685 15.60 -26.66 17.87
N LEU A 686 15.96 -25.37 17.96
CA LEU A 686 16.92 -24.74 17.04
C LEU A 686 18.37 -24.95 17.46
N LEU A 687 19.27 -24.97 16.48
CA LEU A 687 20.71 -25.09 16.70
C LEU A 687 21.42 -23.72 16.64
N SER A 688 22.56 -23.60 17.33
CA SER A 688 23.32 -22.35 17.40
C SER A 688 23.76 -21.83 16.03
N ASN A 689 24.20 -22.72 15.14
CA ASN A 689 24.59 -22.39 13.77
C ASN A 689 23.41 -21.95 12.89
N GLU A 690 22.20 -22.48 13.15
CA GLU A 690 20.99 -22.05 12.47
C GLU A 690 20.63 -20.62 12.88
N LEU A 691 20.70 -20.31 14.18
CA LEU A 691 20.47 -18.95 14.65
C LEU A 691 21.52 -17.96 14.18
N GLU A 692 22.79 -18.35 14.08
CA GLU A 692 23.83 -17.51 13.48
C GLU A 692 23.54 -17.19 12.01
N SER A 693 23.03 -18.17 11.27
CA SER A 693 22.60 -17.98 9.87
C SER A 693 21.40 -17.03 9.79
N ILE A 694 20.39 -17.23 10.65
CA ILE A 694 19.20 -16.37 10.73
C ILE A 694 19.58 -14.94 11.13
N ASP A 695 20.46 -14.77 12.12
CA ASP A 695 20.93 -13.44 12.54
C ASP A 695 21.65 -12.70 11.42
N THR A 696 22.42 -13.42 10.61
CA THR A 696 23.14 -12.81 9.48
C THR A 696 22.14 -12.25 8.47
N LEU A 697 21.03 -12.95 8.21
CA LEU A 697 19.95 -12.48 7.36
C LEU A 697 19.15 -11.33 8.00
N LEU A 698 18.87 -11.41 9.30
CA LEU A 698 18.17 -10.35 10.02
C LEU A 698 18.97 -9.04 10.07
N LYS A 699 20.29 -9.13 10.22
CA LYS A 699 21.20 -7.97 10.15
C LYS A 699 21.14 -7.27 8.79
N GLN A 700 20.98 -8.01 7.69
CA GLN A 700 20.84 -7.41 6.35
C GLN A 700 19.54 -6.62 6.21
N SER A 701 18.50 -6.97 6.97
CA SER A 701 17.20 -6.27 6.99
C SER A 701 17.07 -5.26 8.15
N GLY A 702 18.17 -4.95 8.86
CA GLY A 702 18.17 -3.99 9.96
C GLY A 702 17.42 -4.46 11.23
N LYS A 703 17.08 -5.75 11.33
CA LYS A 703 16.39 -6.34 12.48
C LYS A 703 17.39 -7.06 13.40
N SER A 704 17.13 -7.06 14.70
CA SER A 704 17.93 -7.79 15.69
C SER A 704 17.05 -8.48 16.71
N VAL A 705 17.35 -9.73 17.06
CA VAL A 705 16.60 -10.49 18.07
C VAL A 705 17.25 -10.34 19.45
N PRO A 706 16.48 -10.08 20.52
CA PRO A 706 17.01 -10.01 21.88
C PRO A 706 17.70 -11.33 22.30
N LYS A 707 18.81 -11.22 23.03
CA LYS A 707 19.55 -12.39 23.55
C LYS A 707 18.68 -13.35 24.37
N ALA A 708 17.71 -12.82 25.12
CA ALA A 708 16.79 -13.63 25.93
C ALA A 708 15.96 -14.61 25.07
N VAL A 709 15.46 -14.17 23.92
CA VAL A 709 14.69 -15.01 22.99
C VAL A 709 15.60 -16.07 22.36
N ARG A 710 16.87 -15.73 22.10
CA ARG A 710 17.87 -16.68 21.60
C ARG A 710 18.06 -17.88 22.54
N TYR A 711 18.17 -17.64 23.85
CA TYR A 711 18.28 -18.72 24.83
C TYR A 711 17.01 -19.56 24.91
N GLN A 712 15.84 -18.93 24.76
CA GLN A 712 14.55 -19.61 24.79
C GLN A 712 14.42 -20.67 23.68
N VAL A 713 14.97 -20.43 22.48
CA VAL A 713 14.76 -21.31 21.32
C VAL A 713 15.91 -22.30 21.06
N LEU A 714 17.06 -22.12 21.72
CA LEU A 714 18.19 -23.06 21.68
C LEU A 714 18.01 -24.27 22.61
N GLY A 715 17.36 -24.04 23.76
CA GLY A 715 17.24 -25.00 24.86
C GLY A 715 18.58 -25.35 25.53
N SER A 716 18.54 -26.21 26.55
CA SER A 716 19.72 -26.88 27.10
C SER A 716 19.87 -28.29 26.52
N LYS A 717 21.03 -28.94 26.71
CA LYS A 717 21.22 -30.33 26.28
C LYS A 717 20.26 -31.29 26.99
N GLU A 718 19.86 -30.97 28.22
CA GLU A 718 18.97 -31.81 29.04
C GLU A 718 17.50 -31.68 28.64
N THR A 719 17.08 -30.58 28.01
CA THR A 719 15.67 -30.33 27.67
C THR A 719 15.26 -30.86 26.29
N ARG A 720 16.18 -31.40 25.49
CA ARG A 720 15.88 -31.91 24.15
C ARG A 720 15.24 -33.30 24.21
N PRO A 721 14.30 -33.65 23.31
CA PRO A 721 13.61 -34.94 23.35
C PRO A 721 14.62 -36.10 23.27
N ASP A 722 14.58 -37.01 24.26
CA ASP A 722 15.40 -38.22 24.24
C ASP A 722 14.84 -39.24 23.25
N VAL A 723 15.25 -39.12 21.99
CA VAL A 723 14.93 -40.13 20.98
C VAL A 723 15.67 -41.45 21.20
N SER A 724 16.66 -41.53 22.13
CA SER A 724 17.56 -42.68 22.31
C SER A 724 16.86 -44.00 22.65
N GLY A 725 15.70 -43.95 23.31
CA GLY A 725 14.88 -45.13 23.62
C GLY A 725 14.40 -45.88 22.38
N VAL A 726 14.09 -45.15 21.29
CA VAL A 726 13.69 -45.71 19.98
C VAL A 726 14.88 -46.43 19.31
N TRP A 727 16.10 -45.95 19.56
CA TRP A 727 17.34 -46.46 18.95
C TRP A 727 17.97 -47.62 19.73
N LYS A 728 17.77 -47.71 21.04
CA LYS A 728 18.25 -48.83 21.88
C LYS A 728 17.61 -50.17 21.50
N ALA A 729 16.42 -50.16 20.88
CA ALA A 729 15.69 -51.36 20.50
C ALA A 729 16.06 -51.95 19.12
N LYS A 730 16.87 -51.29 18.28
CA LYS A 730 17.10 -51.75 16.89
C LYS A 730 18.56 -51.70 16.44
N ASN A 731 18.96 -52.76 15.75
CA ASN A 731 20.34 -53.08 15.39
C ASN A 731 20.84 -52.22 14.20
N PRO A 732 21.76 -51.25 14.40
CA PRO A 732 22.24 -50.34 13.35
C PRO A 732 22.96 -51.04 12.17
N ARG A 733 23.27 -52.34 12.33
CA ARG A 733 23.95 -53.17 11.32
C ARG A 733 23.10 -53.51 10.10
N GLN A 734 21.80 -53.23 10.09
CA GLN A 734 20.92 -53.54 8.94
C GLN A 734 20.99 -52.51 7.81
N CYS A 735 21.62 -51.35 8.01
CA CYS A 735 21.85 -50.41 6.91
C CYS A 735 23.16 -50.77 6.18
N ALA A 736 23.06 -51.28 4.96
CA ALA A 736 24.20 -51.67 4.12
C ALA A 736 25.14 -50.50 3.71
N GLN A 737 24.87 -49.27 4.15
CA GLN A 737 25.56 -48.05 3.76
C GLN A 737 26.11 -47.26 4.98
N CYS A 738 26.19 -47.89 6.16
CA CYS A 738 26.80 -47.26 7.34
C CYS A 738 28.32 -47.48 7.35
N GLU A 739 29.10 -46.40 7.30
CA GLU A 739 30.55 -46.46 7.51
C GLU A 739 30.87 -46.33 9.01
N LYS A 740 31.69 -47.25 9.52
CA LYS A 740 32.24 -47.19 10.89
C LYS A 740 33.36 -46.16 10.92
N ILE A 741 33.15 -45.02 11.55
CA ILE A 741 34.28 -44.13 11.87
C ILE A 741 34.95 -44.67 13.13
N SER A 742 36.19 -45.16 12.99
CA SER A 742 36.98 -45.65 14.10
C SER A 742 37.39 -44.53 15.04
N THR A 743 37.31 -44.82 16.35
CA THR A 743 37.85 -44.12 17.54
C THR A 743 36.94 -43.17 18.34
N LYS A 744 35.62 -43.16 18.13
CA LYS A 744 34.58 -42.92 19.18
C LYS A 744 33.17 -43.05 18.59
N ASP A 745 32.60 -44.26 18.70
CA ASP A 745 31.17 -44.64 18.64
C ASP A 745 30.17 -43.76 17.84
N LEU A 746 30.43 -43.47 16.57
CA LEU A 746 29.45 -42.86 15.68
C LEU A 746 29.34 -43.66 14.37
N MET A 747 28.12 -44.08 14.03
CA MET A 747 27.76 -44.62 12.72
C MET A 747 27.18 -43.48 11.89
N LEU A 748 27.83 -43.14 10.78
CA LEU A 748 27.29 -42.22 9.78
C LEU A 748 26.68 -43.05 8.66
N CYS A 749 25.42 -42.77 8.31
CA CYS A 749 24.89 -43.27 7.04
C CYS A 749 25.55 -42.47 5.92
N SER A 750 26.38 -43.14 5.10
CA SER A 750 27.16 -42.52 4.03
C SER A 750 26.27 -41.84 2.98
N ARG A 751 25.00 -42.23 2.91
CA ARG A 751 24.02 -41.76 1.92
C ARG A 751 23.18 -40.56 2.37
N CYS A 752 22.90 -40.40 3.65
CA CYS A 752 22.05 -39.29 4.14
C CYS A 752 22.73 -38.35 5.16
N ARG A 753 23.96 -38.66 5.61
CA ARG A 753 24.74 -37.84 6.56
C ARG A 753 23.97 -37.38 7.82
N LEU A 754 23.04 -38.20 8.30
CA LEU A 754 22.43 -38.00 9.62
C LEU A 754 23.42 -38.47 10.70
N ILE A 755 23.70 -37.58 11.66
CA ILE A 755 24.65 -37.78 12.77
C ILE A 755 23.84 -38.03 14.05
N HIS A 756 24.21 -39.07 14.81
CA HIS A 756 23.79 -39.24 16.20
C HIS A 756 24.46 -38.18 17.10
N TYR A 757 23.68 -37.56 17.97
CA TYR A 757 24.20 -36.60 18.95
C TYR A 757 24.94 -37.33 20.08
N CYS A 758 26.27 -37.21 20.12
CA CYS A 758 27.01 -37.05 21.36
C CYS A 758 28.12 -36.02 21.10
N GLY A 759 28.16 -34.98 21.92
CA GLY A 759 28.74 -33.69 21.55
C GLY A 759 30.25 -33.70 21.31
N ARG A 760 30.67 -33.05 20.22
CA ARG A 760 31.70 -32.00 20.17
C ARG A 760 31.71 -31.35 18.78
N GLU A 761 32.20 -30.11 18.77
CA GLU A 761 32.18 -29.11 17.70
C GLU A 761 32.95 -29.49 16.41
N TRP A 762 32.73 -28.69 15.35
CA TRP A 762 33.60 -28.31 14.19
C TRP A 762 32.99 -28.46 12.75
N PHE A 763 32.68 -27.29 12.14
CA PHE A 763 32.89 -26.74 10.75
C PHE A 763 32.96 -27.66 9.49
N VAL A 764 32.55 -27.35 8.23
CA VAL A 764 31.98 -26.21 7.44
C VAL A 764 31.28 -26.83 6.19
N SER A 765 30.28 -26.16 5.57
CA SER A 765 30.13 -25.88 4.11
C SER A 765 28.66 -25.53 3.72
N PRO A 766 28.39 -24.58 2.77
CA PRO A 766 27.41 -23.52 2.98
C PRO A 766 26.14 -23.59 2.09
N ILE A 767 25.17 -22.72 2.44
CA ILE A 767 23.99 -22.25 1.67
C ILE A 767 22.77 -23.19 1.59
N SER A 768 21.63 -22.73 2.16
CA SER A 768 20.28 -22.68 1.54
C SER A 768 19.31 -21.90 2.46
N PHE A 769 18.64 -20.91 1.86
CA PHE A 769 17.93 -19.77 2.47
C PHE A 769 16.56 -20.12 3.08
N PHE A 770 16.18 -19.47 4.19
CA PHE A 770 14.81 -19.46 4.74
C PHE A 770 14.33 -18.04 5.07
N PHE A 771 13.07 -17.79 4.67
CA PHE A 771 12.17 -16.65 4.92
C PHE A 771 12.76 -15.30 5.32
N PHE A 772 12.87 -14.39 4.34
CA PHE A 772 12.43 -12.98 4.45
C PHE A 772 12.16 -12.38 3.06
N ASN A 773 11.19 -11.47 3.01
CA ASN A 773 10.96 -10.51 1.93
C ASN A 773 12.26 -9.80 1.55
N PHE A 774 12.64 -9.86 0.28
CA PHE A 774 13.54 -8.87 -0.31
C PHE A 774 12.69 -7.77 -0.94
N ASP A 775 12.35 -6.75 -0.14
CA ASP A 775 12.03 -5.42 -0.65
C ASP A 775 13.36 -4.70 -0.96
N ASP A 776 14.03 -5.06 -2.05
CA ASP A 776 14.87 -4.12 -2.83
C ASP A 776 15.30 -4.72 -4.17
N ALA A 777 14.71 -4.25 -5.27
CA ALA A 777 15.06 -4.68 -6.62
C ALA A 777 16.44 -4.15 -7.11
N GLN A 778 17.21 -3.45 -6.25
CA GLN A 778 18.50 -2.85 -6.66
C GLN A 778 19.75 -3.70 -6.40
N ASP A 779 19.70 -4.77 -5.61
CA ASP A 779 20.92 -5.53 -5.27
C ASP A 779 21.20 -6.77 -6.12
N HIS A 780 20.24 -7.24 -6.93
CA HIS A 780 20.48 -8.32 -7.89
C HIS A 780 21.45 -7.92 -9.03
N ALA A 781 21.55 -6.61 -9.34
CA ALA A 781 22.43 -6.09 -10.38
C ALA A 781 23.84 -5.68 -9.86
N ARG A 782 24.05 -5.61 -8.54
CA ARG A 782 25.37 -5.27 -7.95
C ARG A 782 26.20 -6.49 -7.53
N LEU A 783 25.56 -7.65 -7.34
CA LEU A 783 26.24 -8.91 -7.02
C LEU A 783 26.84 -9.62 -8.23
N SER A 784 26.49 -9.25 -9.46
CA SER A 784 27.02 -9.87 -10.70
C SER A 784 28.28 -9.19 -11.27
N GLN A 785 28.82 -8.14 -10.63
CA GLN A 785 29.95 -7.36 -11.19
C GLN A 785 31.19 -7.19 -10.29
N ARG A 786 31.31 -7.88 -9.14
CA ARG A 786 32.47 -7.64 -8.23
C ARG A 786 33.29 -8.83 -7.77
N LEU A 787 33.19 -9.99 -8.43
CA LEU A 787 34.14 -11.09 -8.22
C LEU A 787 34.73 -11.55 -9.56
N ALA A 788 35.49 -10.66 -10.19
CA ALA A 788 36.57 -11.09 -11.06
C ALA A 788 37.84 -11.22 -10.20
N TRP A 789 38.62 -12.28 -10.42
CA TRP A 789 40.09 -12.41 -10.39
C TRP A 789 40.49 -13.90 -10.12
N PRO A 790 41.69 -14.38 -10.50
CA PRO A 790 42.20 -14.54 -11.87
C PRO A 790 42.63 -16.00 -12.16
N THR A 791 42.84 -16.29 -13.44
CA THR A 791 43.39 -17.54 -13.98
C THR A 791 44.81 -17.88 -13.47
N HIS A 792 45.04 -19.11 -13.01
CA HIS A 792 46.34 -19.78 -13.08
C HIS A 792 46.19 -21.25 -13.55
N LYS A 793 46.84 -21.56 -14.67
CA LYS A 793 47.10 -22.91 -15.22
C LYS A 793 48.15 -23.65 -14.36
N LEU A 794 48.04 -24.99 -14.29
CA LEU A 794 49.11 -26.02 -14.29
C LEU A 794 48.42 -27.40 -14.18
N VAL A 795 48.23 -28.16 -15.28
CA VAL A 795 49.10 -29.24 -15.81
C VAL A 795 49.38 -30.37 -14.82
N CYS A 796 48.78 -31.56 -15.03
CA CYS A 796 49.54 -32.81 -15.21
C CYS A 796 48.70 -33.89 -15.90
N LYS A 797 49.37 -34.66 -16.75
CA LYS A 797 48.90 -35.65 -17.72
C LYS A 797 49.32 -37.05 -17.22
N LYS A 798 48.52 -38.08 -17.55
CA LYS A 798 48.84 -39.53 -17.69
C LYS A 798 49.24 -40.39 -16.46
N ALA A 799 48.58 -41.56 -16.38
CA ALA A 799 49.11 -42.96 -16.39
C ALA A 799 48.10 -43.85 -15.63
N ASP A 800 47.35 -44.72 -16.32
CA ASP A 800 47.65 -46.15 -16.64
C ASP A 800 47.26 -47.07 -15.45
N GLU A 801 46.18 -47.86 -15.57
CA GLU A 801 46.11 -49.33 -15.81
C GLU A 801 45.39 -49.93 -14.58
N GLU A 802 44.42 -50.85 -14.62
CA GLU A 802 43.84 -51.78 -15.59
C GLU A 802 42.30 -51.81 -15.42
#